data_AF-A0A6G0WK06-F1
#
_entry.id   AF-A0A6G0WK06-F1
#
_cell.length_a   1.000
_cell.length_b   1.000
_cell.length_c   1.000
_cell.angle_alpha   90.00
_cell.angle_beta   90.00
_cell.angle_gamma   90.00
#
_symmetry.space_group_name_H-M   'P 1'
#
loop_
_entity.id
_entity.type
_entity.pdbx_description
1 polymer ?
#
loop_
_entity_poly.entity_id
_entity_poly.type
_entity_poly.pdbx_seq_one_letter_code
_entity_poly.pdbx_strand_id
1 'polypeptide(L)'
;MNASDAQCFYSTAFNSCRKRDWGLCGYNWLAKVPVGLVWLVWFFAGTYALSQFGTLKFGANIHDALGQGPFSKLRFLSLTPSVGIAIALSQRKSTVVGQPRLLRYIKLCAILAEWPTFTFTPLTIALKVGAQNTSLSAMVNWNLSTAFEILGVVSAAGCGLAIMILRKWMKDHPSSDALLKKWCYPITFDLVFIPTISMMAHIGTCPDGLDHLVLENGATCACIDYFGYFWAVGFGGFVLLYCSAMYYKMHIEPHGTTMDFRFQTSFQIMMAMARTVNPLVPILVVLLDVNLYPARATPIACAFLVMVTYLLVYSYKTQPCIGSGRIPNNIRVVSFSSSVYTTTCVFCFCVTGNNISALYYSLLPLPAVWLIAWTINDRRAKRFYIPYLPIVQLLSMTATRPRLAGVIAALYVDPTKLHADDHEKIIQALRKIARTSEIDPLTRSYALQTLWFCHAKNFHKSKVQFGQPDNNDALPPKLWFKDRDNLDRLRWTKAGMTKRELLPSKQHKVKITRIDHLLDVIQDDLAAPAAASVTPVMMSTVSNASRTSRSGMRMAFDAPPVGAAVVEDSSDDVVPFDYLSSSLKLQRQNLVQEMEALQRPHVDKGYSVIRIRDKQWISAIEDPLDAVDRCDELFSLATDVLHHAIDSTDQTAVLEAALYLLRLYQARYLRLGKATYVVVVCSLCSTSNLKLVVDAVHTLYKLVVDDVVLSPSLWLQSKTCLDMLLCALDHPSLVTITKCALVAKAVLAAAEVTATANLFALLTPASIGRLRGAFLSYPANYEVSTALEDICMCLHRVEVSQGVKHRNQLHLKSKAILTPQKSITQSLVPSNRSGERSNVSRRWSLRVLPEQLKLPAVVTAAAAIAAPVPQTDASATGVQVSGATGSPKHQGGAKIQYFFVQSDVVQEIHRRRSIRMQFEAALGRAFKEADANKLTMRAMPPVAADDVHHKLPASYGDIMKLYAQPECALEDMLATAMDPRIKAFFETQVMAHMVIQ
;
A
#
# COMPACT_ATOMS: atom_id res chain seq x y z
N MET A 1 0.42 -47.41 -47.97
CA MET A 1 1.47 -46.53 -48.52
C MET A 1 2.79 -47.10 -48.08
N ASN A 2 3.68 -47.35 -49.01
CA ASN A 2 5.01 -47.85 -48.69
C ASN A 2 5.87 -46.67 -48.23
N ALA A 3 6.92 -46.93 -47.45
CA ALA A 3 7.85 -45.87 -47.00
C ALA A 3 8.55 -45.16 -48.18
N SER A 4 8.55 -45.77 -49.38
CA SER A 4 9.00 -45.20 -50.64
C SER A 4 8.19 -43.98 -51.12
N ASP A 5 6.94 -43.82 -50.66
CA ASP A 5 5.99 -42.86 -51.23
C ASP A 5 5.93 -41.56 -50.40
N ALA A 6 6.64 -41.49 -49.27
CA ALA A 6 6.57 -40.41 -48.30
C ALA A 6 7.47 -39.21 -48.68
N GLN A 7 6.87 -38.05 -48.94
CA GLN A 7 7.58 -36.85 -49.42
C GLN A 7 8.08 -35.99 -48.24
N CYS A 8 9.03 -36.55 -47.49
CA CYS A 8 9.57 -35.94 -46.26
C CYS A 8 10.73 -34.95 -46.49
N PHE A 9 11.53 -35.17 -47.53
CA PHE A 9 12.66 -34.32 -47.92
C PHE A 9 12.31 -33.49 -49.15
N TYR A 10 12.94 -32.33 -49.32
CA TYR A 10 12.74 -31.54 -50.53
C TYR A 10 13.25 -32.28 -51.78
N SER A 11 12.42 -32.34 -52.81
CA SER A 11 12.79 -32.90 -54.11
C SER A 11 12.41 -31.93 -55.23
N THR A 12 13.41 -31.51 -56.00
CA THR A 12 13.25 -30.65 -57.19
C THR A 12 12.43 -31.29 -58.30
N ALA A 13 12.21 -32.62 -58.26
CA ALA A 13 11.35 -33.32 -59.22
C ALA A 13 9.85 -33.11 -58.93
N PHE A 14 9.48 -32.87 -57.67
CA PHE A 14 8.09 -32.74 -57.23
C PHE A 14 7.74 -31.36 -56.65
N ASN A 15 8.74 -30.50 -56.42
CA ASN A 15 8.62 -29.15 -55.83
C ASN A 15 7.72 -29.09 -54.59
N SER A 16 7.67 -30.18 -53.83
CA SER A 16 6.76 -30.33 -52.70
C SER A 16 7.27 -31.37 -51.71
N CYS A 17 6.90 -31.13 -50.46
CA CYS A 17 7.16 -31.95 -49.29
C CYS A 17 5.95 -31.78 -48.35
N ARG A 18 5.62 -32.79 -47.54
CA ARG A 18 4.40 -32.76 -46.71
C ARG A 18 4.72 -33.13 -45.26
N LYS A 19 4.43 -32.21 -44.34
CA LYS A 19 4.66 -32.42 -42.91
C LYS A 19 3.87 -33.61 -42.33
N ARG A 20 2.69 -33.91 -42.86
CA ARG A 20 1.91 -35.12 -42.53
C ARG A 20 2.70 -36.42 -42.73
N ASP A 21 3.66 -36.45 -43.66
CA ASP A 21 4.43 -37.64 -43.99
C ASP A 21 5.60 -37.86 -42.99
N TRP A 22 5.95 -36.87 -42.16
CA TRP A 22 7.02 -36.98 -41.15
C TRP A 22 6.82 -38.18 -40.21
N GLY A 23 5.57 -38.56 -39.93
CA GLY A 23 5.24 -39.74 -39.15
C GLY A 23 5.68 -41.05 -39.83
N LEU A 24 5.50 -41.15 -41.14
CA LEU A 24 5.90 -42.31 -41.95
C LEU A 24 7.42 -42.43 -42.04
N CYS A 25 8.13 -41.30 -42.06
CA CYS A 25 9.59 -41.24 -42.08
C CYS A 25 10.25 -41.32 -40.67
N GLY A 26 9.48 -41.54 -39.59
CA GLY A 26 10.02 -41.65 -38.23
C GLY A 26 10.34 -40.32 -37.51
N TYR A 27 10.05 -39.18 -38.13
CA TYR A 27 10.35 -37.83 -37.63
C TYR A 27 9.19 -37.15 -36.88
N ASN A 28 8.17 -37.89 -36.45
CA ASN A 28 7.01 -37.36 -35.69
C ASN A 28 7.40 -36.51 -34.46
N TRP A 29 8.56 -36.78 -33.86
CA TRP A 29 9.08 -35.99 -32.74
C TRP A 29 9.40 -34.53 -33.12
N LEU A 30 9.82 -34.26 -34.38
CA LEU A 30 10.06 -32.90 -34.88
C LEU A 30 8.79 -32.05 -34.94
N ALA A 31 7.59 -32.64 -35.03
CA ALA A 31 6.36 -31.87 -34.93
C ALA A 31 6.08 -31.41 -33.49
N LYS A 32 6.46 -32.22 -32.49
CA LYS A 32 6.06 -32.05 -31.07
C LYS A 32 7.08 -31.27 -30.24
N VAL A 33 8.37 -31.56 -30.40
CA VAL A 33 9.45 -30.96 -29.60
C VAL A 33 9.51 -29.43 -29.72
N PRO A 34 9.44 -28.81 -30.92
CA PRO A 34 9.47 -27.36 -31.07
C PRO A 34 8.36 -26.63 -30.31
N VAL A 35 7.12 -27.12 -30.42
CA VAL A 35 5.97 -26.55 -29.69
C VAL A 35 6.20 -26.70 -28.19
N GLY A 36 6.65 -27.86 -27.73
CA GLY A 36 7.04 -28.09 -26.33
C GLY A 36 8.08 -27.09 -25.84
N LEU A 37 9.15 -26.86 -26.59
CA LEU A 37 10.21 -25.89 -26.24
C LEU A 37 9.68 -24.45 -26.16
N VAL A 38 8.82 -24.04 -27.09
CA VAL A 38 8.18 -22.70 -27.06
C VAL A 38 7.32 -22.54 -25.81
N TRP A 39 6.51 -23.54 -25.44
CA TRP A 39 5.71 -23.54 -24.21
C TRP A 39 6.59 -23.56 -22.94
N LEU A 40 7.69 -24.31 -22.93
CA LEU A 40 8.63 -24.36 -21.80
C LEU A 40 9.32 -23.00 -21.59
N VAL A 41 9.80 -22.34 -22.65
CA VAL A 41 10.37 -20.99 -22.55
C VAL A 41 9.31 -20.00 -22.07
N TRP A 42 8.11 -20.03 -22.65
CA TRP A 42 7.00 -19.17 -22.23
C TRP A 42 6.72 -19.30 -20.72
N PHE A 43 6.59 -20.54 -20.25
CA PHE A 43 6.28 -20.85 -18.86
C PHE A 43 7.43 -20.51 -17.92
N PHE A 44 8.65 -20.98 -18.18
CA PHE A 44 9.78 -20.78 -17.26
C PHE A 44 10.27 -19.34 -17.23
N ALA A 45 10.42 -18.66 -18.37
CA ALA A 45 10.82 -17.25 -18.36
C ALA A 45 9.71 -16.33 -17.83
N GLY A 46 8.44 -16.67 -18.08
CA GLY A 46 7.29 -15.96 -17.52
C GLY A 46 7.16 -16.14 -16.00
N THR A 47 7.25 -17.37 -15.49
CA THR A 47 7.21 -17.66 -14.05
C THR A 47 8.45 -17.14 -13.32
N TYR A 48 9.62 -17.13 -13.95
CA TYR A 48 10.83 -16.49 -13.42
C TYR A 48 10.68 -14.95 -13.31
N ALA A 49 10.20 -14.29 -14.37
CA ALA A 49 9.90 -12.85 -14.30
C ALA A 49 8.83 -12.56 -13.23
N LEU A 50 7.80 -13.41 -13.14
CA LEU A 50 6.80 -13.32 -12.07
C LEU A 50 7.41 -13.53 -10.68
N SER A 51 8.33 -14.47 -10.47
CA SER A 51 8.91 -14.76 -9.13
C SER A 51 9.88 -13.69 -8.64
N GLN A 52 10.61 -13.05 -9.56
CA GLN A 52 11.57 -11.99 -9.25
C GLN A 52 10.87 -10.67 -8.87
N PHE A 53 9.73 -10.33 -9.49
CA PHE A 53 9.07 -9.02 -9.34
C PHE A 53 7.66 -9.06 -8.78
N GLY A 54 7.00 -10.21 -8.85
CA GLY A 54 5.80 -10.53 -8.09
C GLY A 54 6.15 -11.49 -6.97
N THR A 55 5.69 -11.23 -5.75
CA THR A 55 5.64 -12.33 -4.79
C THR A 55 4.62 -13.34 -5.30
N LEU A 56 5.06 -14.53 -5.75
CA LEU A 56 4.21 -15.71 -6.06
C LEU A 56 3.38 -16.20 -4.86
N LYS A 57 3.37 -15.45 -3.76
CA LYS A 57 2.40 -15.49 -2.67
C LYS A 57 1.01 -15.07 -3.19
N PHE A 58 0.43 -15.89 -4.05
CA PHE A 58 -1.00 -15.94 -4.37
C PHE A 58 -1.87 -16.39 -3.17
N GLY A 59 -1.45 -16.09 -1.94
CA GLY A 59 -2.31 -16.31 -0.78
C GLY A 59 -3.60 -15.51 -0.97
N ALA A 60 -4.73 -15.99 -0.47
CA ALA A 60 -6.03 -15.34 -0.63
C ALA A 60 -6.03 -13.86 -0.15
N ASN A 61 -5.10 -13.51 0.74
CA ASN A 61 -4.57 -12.16 0.89
C ASN A 61 -3.71 -11.74 -0.33
N ILE A 62 -4.30 -11.71 -1.53
CA ILE A 62 -3.78 -10.87 -2.61
C ILE A 62 -3.64 -9.49 -1.96
N HIS A 63 -2.52 -8.80 -2.18
CA HIS A 63 -2.33 -7.44 -1.70
C HIS A 63 -3.28 -6.52 -2.48
N ASP A 64 -4.55 -6.61 -2.10
CA ASP A 64 -5.70 -6.05 -2.79
C ASP A 64 -5.74 -4.57 -2.43
N ALA A 65 -4.88 -3.84 -3.12
CA ALA A 65 -4.65 -2.44 -2.91
C ALA A 65 -5.98 -1.66 -3.17
N LEU A 66 -6.87 -2.19 -4.01
CA LEU A 66 -8.19 -1.61 -4.31
C LEU A 66 -9.38 -2.46 -3.88
N GLY A 67 -9.18 -3.71 -3.47
CA GLY A 67 -9.75 -4.23 -2.24
C GLY A 67 -10.71 -5.41 -2.34
N GLN A 68 -10.81 -6.14 -1.24
CA GLN A 68 -11.96 -6.96 -0.85
C GLN A 68 -12.10 -6.95 0.68
N GLY A 69 -13.35 -6.77 1.16
CA GLY A 69 -13.67 -6.65 2.59
C GLY A 69 -14.55 -5.43 2.89
N PRO A 70 -15.89 -5.59 3.06
CA PRO A 70 -16.77 -4.48 3.48
C PRO A 70 -16.44 -3.94 4.89
N PHE A 71 -15.62 -4.66 5.65
CA PHE A 71 -15.18 -4.28 7.00
C PHE A 71 -13.86 -3.48 7.08
N SER A 72 -13.20 -3.17 5.95
CA SER A 72 -11.86 -2.57 5.95
C SER A 72 -11.74 -1.21 5.25
N LYS A 73 -12.59 -0.24 5.66
CA LYS A 73 -12.44 1.20 5.36
C LYS A 73 -11.00 1.70 5.64
N LEU A 74 -10.35 1.12 6.65
CA LEU A 74 -9.01 1.47 7.13
C LEU A 74 -7.85 1.19 6.15
N ARG A 75 -7.94 0.17 5.29
CA ARG A 75 -6.80 -0.18 4.38
C ARG A 75 -6.74 0.67 3.12
N PHE A 76 -7.87 1.27 2.73
CA PHE A 76 -7.98 2.07 1.50
C PHE A 76 -7.11 3.33 1.52
N LEU A 77 -6.89 3.94 2.70
CA LEU A 77 -6.13 5.19 2.81
C LEU A 77 -4.61 5.00 2.61
N SER A 78 -4.08 3.78 2.73
CA SER A 78 -2.67 3.48 2.46
C SER A 78 -2.26 3.64 0.98
N LEU A 79 -3.22 3.72 0.06
CA LEU A 79 -2.96 3.87 -1.38
C LEU A 79 -2.93 5.32 -1.85
N THR A 80 -3.72 6.19 -1.23
CA THR A 80 -3.81 7.61 -1.59
C THR A 80 -2.45 8.30 -1.66
N PRO A 81 -1.47 8.01 -0.78
CA PRO A 81 -0.08 8.42 -0.95
C PRO A 81 0.54 8.03 -2.29
N SER A 82 0.46 6.75 -2.69
CA SER A 82 1.04 6.29 -3.97
C SER A 82 0.39 6.91 -5.20
N VAL A 83 -0.91 7.22 -5.12
CA VAL A 83 -1.69 7.86 -6.18
C VAL A 83 -1.29 9.34 -6.33
N GLY A 84 -1.22 10.09 -5.23
CA GLY A 84 -0.73 11.48 -5.26
C GLY A 84 0.74 11.58 -5.68
N ILE A 85 1.59 10.64 -5.26
CA ILE A 85 2.99 10.53 -5.74
C ILE A 85 3.03 10.27 -7.25
N ALA A 86 2.17 9.41 -7.80
CA ALA A 86 2.11 9.16 -9.24
C ALA A 86 1.70 10.43 -10.02
N ILE A 87 0.76 11.22 -9.49
CA ILE A 87 0.37 12.52 -10.07
C ILE A 87 1.51 13.53 -9.97
N ALA A 88 2.20 13.65 -8.83
CA ALA A 88 3.38 14.49 -8.70
C ALA A 88 4.46 14.13 -9.75
N LEU A 89 4.67 12.83 -9.99
CA LEU A 89 5.64 12.33 -10.96
C LEU A 89 5.23 12.52 -12.43
N SER A 90 3.93 12.55 -12.76
CA SER A 90 3.47 12.87 -14.12
C SER A 90 3.56 14.37 -14.39
N GLN A 91 3.17 15.22 -13.42
CA GLN A 91 3.31 16.68 -13.49
C GLN A 91 4.78 17.12 -13.55
N ARG A 92 5.73 16.32 -13.03
CA ARG A 92 7.19 16.57 -13.08
C ARG A 92 7.77 16.75 -14.50
N LYS A 93 6.98 16.54 -15.56
CA LYS A 93 7.42 16.46 -16.96
C LYS A 93 6.48 17.13 -17.97
N SER A 94 5.43 17.83 -17.51
CA SER A 94 4.45 18.53 -18.36
C SER A 94 4.80 19.98 -18.66
N THR A 95 6.03 20.43 -18.35
CA THR A 95 6.53 21.78 -18.68
C THR A 95 6.61 22.05 -20.19
N VAL A 96 6.65 20.99 -21.01
CA VAL A 96 6.48 21.11 -22.46
C VAL A 96 4.99 21.08 -22.80
N VAL A 97 4.48 22.21 -23.30
CA VAL A 97 3.06 22.47 -23.63
C VAL A 97 2.44 21.43 -24.61
N GLY A 98 3.27 20.68 -25.34
CA GLY A 98 2.85 19.52 -26.13
C GLY A 98 2.90 18.19 -25.37
N GLN A 99 1.82 17.84 -24.66
CA GLN A 99 1.67 16.47 -24.11
C GLN A 99 1.68 15.42 -25.25
N PRO A 100 2.38 14.27 -25.11
CA PRO A 100 2.50 13.26 -26.15
C PRO A 100 1.22 12.40 -26.27
N ARG A 101 0.13 13.01 -26.73
CA ARG A 101 -1.17 12.37 -27.01
C ARG A 101 -1.02 11.09 -27.85
N LEU A 102 -0.07 11.10 -28.78
CA LEU A 102 0.18 10.02 -29.72
C LEU A 102 0.65 8.71 -29.08
N LEU A 103 1.52 8.73 -28.06
CA LEU A 103 1.89 7.49 -27.36
C LEU A 103 0.69 6.86 -26.64
N ARG A 104 -0.18 7.69 -26.07
CA ARG A 104 -1.42 7.24 -25.45
C ARG A 104 -2.38 6.65 -26.49
N TYR A 105 -2.44 7.20 -27.71
CA TYR A 105 -3.17 6.57 -28.81
C TYR A 105 -2.54 5.25 -29.24
N ILE A 106 -1.22 5.14 -29.41
CA ILE A 106 -0.53 3.87 -29.76
C ILE A 106 -0.87 2.77 -28.75
N LYS A 107 -0.83 3.06 -27.44
CA LYS A 107 -1.20 2.08 -26.41
C LYS A 107 -2.70 1.79 -26.34
N LEU A 108 -3.56 2.76 -26.69
CA LEU A 108 -4.99 2.51 -26.85
C LEU A 108 -5.25 1.57 -28.04
N CYS A 109 -4.59 1.79 -29.19
CA CYS A 109 -4.65 0.92 -30.36
C CYS A 109 -4.14 -0.49 -30.04
N ALA A 110 -3.04 -0.63 -29.29
CA ALA A 110 -2.56 -1.94 -28.84
C ALA A 110 -3.60 -2.68 -27.96
N ILE A 111 -4.25 -1.97 -27.03
CA ILE A 111 -5.30 -2.54 -26.16
C ILE A 111 -6.60 -2.84 -26.95
N LEU A 112 -6.89 -2.06 -28.00
CA LEU A 112 -7.99 -2.36 -28.94
C LEU A 112 -7.67 -3.58 -29.81
N ALA A 113 -6.41 -3.77 -30.22
CA ALA A 113 -5.96 -4.95 -30.96
C ALA A 113 -5.96 -6.23 -30.11
N GLU A 114 -5.71 -6.13 -28.80
CA GLU A 114 -5.86 -7.24 -27.84
C GLU A 114 -7.30 -7.82 -27.84
N TRP A 115 -8.33 -6.98 -27.99
CA TRP A 115 -9.74 -7.36 -27.86
C TRP A 115 -10.21 -8.46 -28.84
N PRO A 116 -10.08 -8.31 -30.17
CA PRO A 116 -10.43 -9.39 -31.10
C PRO A 116 -9.58 -10.63 -30.85
N THR A 117 -8.27 -10.49 -30.59
CA THR A 117 -7.38 -11.63 -30.32
C THR A 117 -7.91 -12.48 -29.16
N PHE A 118 -8.14 -11.90 -27.97
CA PHE A 118 -8.66 -12.65 -26.83
C PHE A 118 -10.06 -13.23 -27.06
N THR A 119 -10.89 -12.57 -27.87
CA THR A 119 -12.25 -13.04 -28.19
C THR A 119 -12.23 -14.26 -29.13
N PHE A 120 -11.33 -14.25 -30.12
CA PHE A 120 -11.26 -15.24 -31.19
C PHE A 120 -10.37 -16.45 -30.90
N THR A 121 -9.32 -16.34 -30.06
CA THR A 121 -8.48 -17.49 -29.65
C THR A 121 -9.29 -18.73 -29.27
N PRO A 122 -10.32 -18.70 -28.40
CA PRO A 122 -11.06 -19.91 -28.06
C PRO A 122 -11.88 -20.46 -29.24
N LEU A 123 -12.33 -19.63 -30.18
CA LEU A 123 -13.07 -20.12 -31.36
C LEU A 123 -12.18 -21.00 -32.26
N THR A 124 -10.86 -20.80 -32.29
CA THR A 124 -9.94 -21.68 -33.03
C THR A 124 -10.01 -23.14 -32.54
N ILE A 125 -10.26 -23.34 -31.23
CA ILE A 125 -10.46 -24.68 -30.63
C ILE A 125 -11.71 -25.31 -31.23
N ALA A 126 -12.86 -24.62 -31.17
CA ALA A 126 -14.13 -25.17 -31.64
C ALA A 126 -14.17 -25.37 -33.17
N LEU A 127 -13.60 -24.44 -33.95
CA LEU A 127 -13.52 -24.56 -35.40
C LEU A 127 -12.68 -25.77 -35.84
N LYS A 128 -11.59 -26.09 -35.12
CA LYS A 128 -10.78 -27.29 -35.40
C LYS A 128 -11.49 -28.58 -34.97
N VAL A 129 -12.23 -28.57 -33.86
CA VAL A 129 -13.09 -29.70 -33.41
C VAL A 129 -14.20 -29.98 -34.42
N GLY A 130 -14.85 -28.94 -34.96
CA GLY A 130 -16.00 -29.08 -35.87
C GLY A 130 -15.66 -29.51 -37.30
N ALA A 131 -14.41 -29.83 -37.62
CA ALA A 131 -13.91 -30.25 -38.94
C ALA A 131 -14.24 -29.32 -40.14
N GLN A 132 -14.81 -28.13 -39.92
CA GLN A 132 -15.31 -27.27 -40.99
C GLN A 132 -14.27 -26.24 -41.45
N ASN A 133 -13.74 -26.45 -42.66
CA ASN A 133 -12.96 -25.47 -43.43
C ASN A 133 -13.86 -24.34 -43.98
N THR A 134 -14.61 -23.65 -43.11
CA THR A 134 -15.46 -22.51 -43.49
C THR A 134 -14.60 -21.28 -43.79
N SER A 135 -15.11 -20.36 -44.61
CA SER A 135 -14.52 -19.03 -44.81
C SER A 135 -14.30 -18.26 -43.49
N LEU A 136 -15.12 -18.57 -42.47
CA LEU A 136 -14.96 -18.03 -41.13
C LEU A 136 -13.72 -18.56 -40.41
N SER A 137 -13.28 -19.80 -40.68
CA SER A 137 -11.99 -20.29 -40.17
C SER A 137 -10.79 -19.56 -40.79
N ALA A 138 -10.88 -19.15 -42.06
CA ALA A 138 -9.92 -18.28 -42.76
C ALA A 138 -10.00 -16.79 -42.34
N MET A 139 -10.99 -16.41 -41.53
CA MET A 139 -11.11 -15.07 -40.94
C MET A 139 -10.70 -15.05 -39.46
N VAL A 140 -10.97 -16.15 -38.73
CA VAL A 140 -10.66 -16.32 -37.30
C VAL A 140 -9.20 -16.74 -37.09
N ASN A 141 -8.71 -17.73 -37.83
CA ASN A 141 -7.31 -17.69 -38.21
C ASN A 141 -7.25 -16.55 -39.21
N TRP A 142 -6.82 -15.36 -38.79
CA TRP A 142 -6.54 -14.25 -39.71
C TRP A 142 -5.69 -14.82 -40.83
N ASN A 143 -6.24 -14.99 -42.03
CA ASN A 143 -5.59 -15.86 -43.01
C ASN A 143 -4.16 -15.36 -43.21
N LEU A 144 -3.18 -16.14 -42.73
CA LEU A 144 -1.76 -15.94 -43.01
C LEU A 144 -1.52 -16.40 -44.44
N SER A 145 -2.23 -15.74 -45.37
CA SER A 145 -1.76 -15.55 -46.72
C SER A 145 -0.28 -15.19 -46.62
N THR A 146 0.51 -15.70 -47.55
CA THR A 146 1.94 -15.42 -47.64
C THR A 146 2.24 -13.90 -47.54
N ALA A 147 1.30 -13.03 -47.97
CA ALA A 147 1.37 -11.59 -47.76
C ALA A 147 1.42 -11.15 -46.27
N PHE A 148 0.63 -11.74 -45.37
CA PHE A 148 0.68 -11.45 -43.93
C PHE A 148 1.89 -12.09 -43.25
N GLU A 149 2.36 -13.26 -43.72
CA GLU A 149 3.64 -13.84 -43.27
C GLU A 149 4.80 -12.88 -43.61
N ILE A 150 4.90 -12.49 -44.89
CA ILE A 150 5.91 -11.55 -45.40
C ILE A 150 5.81 -10.21 -44.67
N LEU A 151 4.60 -9.64 -44.51
CA LEU A 151 4.41 -8.40 -43.75
C LEU A 151 4.84 -8.56 -42.29
N GLY A 152 4.61 -9.72 -41.67
CA GLY A 152 5.12 -10.08 -40.36
C GLY A 152 6.65 -10.10 -40.32
N VAL A 153 7.31 -10.78 -41.26
CA VAL A 153 8.78 -10.86 -41.37
C VAL A 153 9.37 -9.47 -41.55
N VAL A 154 8.85 -8.70 -42.51
CA VAL A 154 9.29 -7.34 -42.84
C VAL A 154 9.07 -6.40 -41.66
N SER A 155 7.95 -6.53 -40.94
CA SER A 155 7.69 -5.73 -39.73
C SER A 155 8.63 -6.12 -38.58
N ALA A 156 8.90 -7.41 -38.38
CA ALA A 156 9.84 -7.90 -37.37
C ALA A 156 11.27 -7.40 -37.65
N ALA A 157 11.73 -7.59 -38.88
CA ALA A 157 13.05 -7.18 -39.35
C ALA A 157 13.18 -5.64 -39.32
N GLY A 158 12.16 -4.91 -39.79
CA GLY A 158 12.13 -3.45 -39.75
C GLY A 158 12.16 -2.88 -38.33
N CYS A 159 11.37 -3.44 -37.40
CA CYS A 159 11.40 -3.04 -35.99
C CYS A 159 12.75 -3.37 -35.33
N GLY A 160 13.30 -4.57 -35.59
CA GLY A 160 14.60 -4.99 -35.09
C GLY A 160 15.74 -4.11 -35.60
N LEU A 161 15.77 -3.87 -36.92
CA LEU A 161 16.76 -3.02 -37.58
C LEU A 161 16.65 -1.57 -37.09
N ALA A 162 15.45 -1.01 -36.96
CA ALA A 162 15.26 0.32 -36.40
C ALA A 162 15.78 0.43 -34.96
N ILE A 163 15.50 -0.56 -34.10
CA ILE A 163 16.05 -0.63 -32.73
C ILE A 163 17.58 -0.75 -32.75
N MET A 164 18.15 -1.53 -33.67
CA MET A 164 19.60 -1.70 -33.80
C MET A 164 20.31 -0.43 -34.31
N ILE A 165 19.77 0.23 -35.34
CA ILE A 165 20.30 1.49 -35.88
C ILE A 165 20.26 2.57 -34.80
N LEU A 166 19.10 2.79 -34.17
CA LEU A 166 18.95 3.79 -33.10
C LEU A 166 19.91 3.54 -31.92
N ARG A 167 20.14 2.27 -31.56
CA ARG A 167 21.09 1.89 -30.48
C ARG A 167 22.56 1.99 -30.87
N LYS A 168 22.94 1.67 -32.12
CA LYS A 168 24.35 1.64 -32.56
C LYS A 168 24.81 2.97 -33.15
N TRP A 169 24.07 3.52 -34.11
CA TRP A 169 24.50 4.70 -34.89
C TRP A 169 24.27 6.03 -34.17
N MET A 170 23.26 6.10 -33.31
CA MET A 170 22.93 7.34 -32.58
C MET A 170 23.04 7.16 -31.06
N LYS A 171 23.98 6.33 -30.61
CA LYS A 171 24.26 6.13 -29.17
C LYS A 171 24.59 7.45 -28.46
N ASP A 172 25.30 8.33 -29.15
CA ASP A 172 25.82 9.59 -28.59
C ASP A 172 24.83 10.76 -28.72
N HIS A 173 23.70 10.57 -29.43
CA HIS A 173 22.65 11.58 -29.54
C HIS A 173 21.51 11.33 -28.54
N PRO A 174 21.25 12.25 -27.59
CA PRO A 174 20.18 12.09 -26.57
C PRO A 174 18.77 12.05 -27.18
N SER A 175 18.60 12.54 -28.41
CA SER A 175 17.36 12.42 -29.19
C SER A 175 17.04 10.97 -29.56
N SER A 176 18.03 10.12 -29.79
CA SER A 176 17.82 8.71 -30.18
C SER A 176 17.20 7.89 -29.06
N ASP A 177 17.73 8.00 -27.83
CA ASP A 177 17.16 7.33 -26.66
C ASP A 177 15.72 7.81 -26.37
N ALA A 178 15.45 9.10 -26.60
CA ALA A 178 14.10 9.65 -26.54
C ALA A 178 13.19 9.07 -27.63
N LEU A 179 13.65 8.93 -28.88
CA LEU A 179 12.88 8.33 -29.97
C LEU A 179 12.60 6.84 -29.72
N LEU A 180 13.63 6.09 -29.35
CA LEU A 180 13.59 4.66 -29.05
C LEU A 180 12.58 4.34 -27.93
N LYS A 181 12.61 5.13 -26.83
CA LYS A 181 11.69 4.99 -25.69
C LYS A 181 10.27 5.49 -25.98
N LYS A 182 10.10 6.53 -26.80
CA LYS A 182 8.77 7.12 -27.12
C LYS A 182 8.04 6.39 -28.25
N TRP A 183 8.74 5.78 -29.20
CA TRP A 183 8.15 5.26 -30.44
C TRP A 183 8.46 3.80 -30.69
N CYS A 184 9.73 3.44 -30.91
CA CYS A 184 10.09 2.11 -31.40
C CYS A 184 9.72 1.00 -30.40
N TYR A 185 10.00 1.18 -29.10
CA TYR A 185 9.61 0.17 -28.12
C TYR A 185 8.09 0.02 -27.94
N PRO A 186 7.28 1.10 -27.79
CA PRO A 186 5.81 0.98 -27.78
C PRO A 186 5.23 0.34 -29.05
N ILE A 187 5.74 0.69 -30.24
CA ILE A 187 5.26 0.09 -31.49
C ILE A 187 5.61 -1.41 -31.51
N THR A 188 6.87 -1.77 -31.27
CA THR A 188 7.35 -3.16 -31.34
C THR A 188 6.74 -4.06 -30.25
N PHE A 189 6.75 -3.62 -28.98
CA PHE A 189 6.44 -4.46 -27.81
C PHE A 189 5.02 -4.25 -27.23
N ASP A 190 4.24 -3.30 -27.73
CA ASP A 190 2.80 -3.21 -27.44
C ASP A 190 1.92 -3.41 -28.67
N LEU A 191 2.15 -2.67 -29.76
CA LEU A 191 1.24 -2.69 -30.92
C LEU A 191 1.43 -3.92 -31.83
N VAL A 192 2.67 -4.19 -32.25
CA VAL A 192 2.99 -5.26 -33.21
C VAL A 192 3.41 -6.57 -32.51
N PHE A 193 3.49 -6.58 -31.18
CA PHE A 193 3.98 -7.72 -30.41
C PHE A 193 3.21 -9.03 -30.68
N ILE A 194 1.87 -8.97 -30.68
CA ILE A 194 1.01 -10.16 -30.91
C ILE A 194 1.23 -10.77 -32.30
N PRO A 195 1.13 -10.02 -33.43
CA PRO A 195 1.39 -10.61 -34.75
C PRO A 195 2.84 -11.08 -34.90
N THR A 196 3.85 -10.33 -34.43
CA THR A 196 5.24 -10.78 -34.58
C THR A 196 5.54 -12.04 -33.75
N ILE A 197 5.08 -12.13 -32.50
CA ILE A 197 5.35 -13.32 -31.68
C ILE A 197 4.57 -14.54 -32.18
N SER A 198 3.36 -14.33 -32.73
CA SER A 198 2.58 -15.36 -33.41
C SER A 198 3.32 -15.91 -34.63
N MET A 199 3.86 -15.02 -35.47
CA MET A 199 4.58 -15.36 -36.69
C MET A 199 5.92 -16.05 -36.40
N MET A 200 6.67 -15.64 -35.37
CA MET A 200 7.89 -16.34 -34.96
C MET A 200 7.60 -17.74 -34.39
N ALA A 201 6.52 -17.89 -33.61
CA ALA A 201 6.04 -19.20 -33.18
C ALA A 201 5.56 -20.04 -34.37
N HIS A 202 4.92 -19.43 -35.39
CA HIS A 202 4.48 -20.10 -36.61
C HIS A 202 5.66 -20.69 -37.39
N ILE A 203 6.63 -19.85 -37.76
CA ILE A 203 7.87 -20.27 -38.44
C ILE A 203 8.63 -21.33 -37.63
N GLY A 204 8.72 -21.16 -36.31
CA GLY A 204 9.46 -22.07 -35.43
C GLY A 204 8.79 -23.44 -35.21
N THR A 205 7.50 -23.60 -35.53
CA THR A 205 6.74 -24.84 -35.26
C THR A 205 6.11 -25.47 -36.51
N CYS A 206 6.01 -24.71 -37.60
CA CYS A 206 5.51 -25.12 -38.92
C CYS A 206 4.21 -25.97 -38.84
N PRO A 207 3.12 -25.50 -38.21
CA PRO A 207 1.94 -26.32 -37.95
C PRO A 207 1.18 -26.73 -39.24
N ASP A 208 0.67 -27.96 -39.28
CA ASP A 208 0.02 -28.54 -40.45
C ASP A 208 -1.24 -27.80 -40.91
N GLY A 209 -1.32 -27.54 -42.22
CA GLY A 209 -2.51 -27.01 -42.88
C GLY A 209 -2.67 -25.50 -42.80
N LEU A 210 -1.58 -24.77 -42.56
CA LEU A 210 -1.45 -23.35 -42.83
C LEU A 210 -0.47 -23.14 -43.99
N ASP A 211 -0.60 -22.05 -44.72
CA ASP A 211 0.39 -21.66 -45.74
C ASP A 211 1.74 -21.39 -45.07
N HIS A 212 2.83 -21.62 -45.80
CA HIS A 212 4.19 -21.48 -45.29
C HIS A 212 5.00 -20.58 -46.22
N LEU A 213 5.92 -19.81 -45.63
CA LEU A 213 6.94 -19.08 -46.38
C LEU A 213 7.72 -20.04 -47.30
N VAL A 214 7.56 -19.83 -48.60
CA VAL A 214 8.29 -20.54 -49.66
C VAL A 214 9.60 -19.80 -49.92
N LEU A 215 10.72 -20.53 -49.86
CA LEU A 215 12.04 -20.01 -50.23
C LEU A 215 12.17 -19.92 -51.76
N GLU A 216 13.16 -19.17 -52.26
CA GLU A 216 13.39 -18.98 -53.70
C GLU A 216 13.55 -20.31 -54.48
N ASN A 217 14.05 -21.35 -53.81
CA ASN A 217 14.22 -22.69 -54.38
C ASN A 217 12.93 -23.54 -54.37
N GLY A 218 11.81 -23.04 -53.85
CA GLY A 218 10.55 -23.78 -53.68
C GLY A 218 10.40 -24.54 -52.36
N ALA A 219 11.43 -24.59 -51.51
CA ALA A 219 11.36 -25.31 -50.24
C ALA A 219 10.55 -24.54 -49.18
N THR A 220 9.89 -25.28 -48.29
CA THR A 220 9.10 -24.72 -47.18
C THR A 220 9.54 -25.35 -45.86
N CYS A 221 9.03 -24.83 -44.73
CA CYS A 221 9.29 -25.43 -43.41
C CYS A 221 8.77 -26.87 -43.25
N ALA A 222 7.92 -27.36 -44.17
CA ALA A 222 7.45 -28.74 -44.17
C ALA A 222 8.51 -29.75 -44.65
N CYS A 223 9.61 -29.30 -45.25
CA CYS A 223 10.70 -30.16 -45.72
C CYS A 223 11.72 -30.36 -44.60
N ILE A 224 12.01 -31.61 -44.21
CA ILE A 224 12.82 -31.92 -43.02
C ILE A 224 14.24 -31.34 -43.10
N ASP A 225 14.82 -31.36 -44.29
CA ASP A 225 16.14 -30.84 -44.65
C ASP A 225 16.26 -29.31 -44.49
N TYR A 226 15.14 -28.57 -44.64
CA TYR A 226 15.09 -27.13 -44.40
C TYR A 226 14.49 -26.75 -43.04
N PHE A 227 13.77 -27.66 -42.37
CA PHE A 227 13.07 -27.41 -41.12
C PHE A 227 13.99 -26.86 -40.01
N GLY A 228 15.22 -27.36 -39.91
CA GLY A 228 16.19 -26.88 -38.90
C GLY A 228 16.50 -25.38 -38.99
N TYR A 229 16.50 -24.82 -40.19
CA TYR A 229 16.70 -23.38 -40.42
C TYR A 229 15.49 -22.56 -39.95
N PHE A 230 14.28 -22.93 -40.40
CA PHE A 230 13.04 -22.28 -39.97
C PHE A 230 12.85 -22.38 -38.45
N TRP A 231 13.12 -23.56 -37.87
CA TRP A 231 13.11 -23.77 -36.43
C TRP A 231 14.06 -22.82 -35.70
N ALA A 232 15.33 -22.73 -36.12
CA ALA A 232 16.32 -21.88 -35.47
C ALA A 232 15.95 -20.39 -35.56
N VAL A 233 15.48 -19.92 -36.72
CA VAL A 233 15.03 -18.53 -36.93
C VAL A 233 13.78 -18.21 -36.10
N GLY A 234 12.74 -19.05 -36.17
CA GLY A 234 11.47 -18.84 -35.48
C GLY A 234 11.59 -18.98 -33.96
N PHE A 235 12.26 -20.02 -33.47
CA PHE A 235 12.50 -20.22 -32.04
C PHE A 235 13.43 -19.15 -31.47
N GLY A 236 14.55 -18.85 -32.15
CA GLY A 236 15.47 -17.78 -31.74
C GLY A 236 14.78 -16.41 -31.71
N GLY A 237 13.99 -16.10 -32.74
CA GLY A 237 13.15 -14.90 -32.80
C GLY A 237 12.10 -14.84 -31.69
N PHE A 238 11.42 -15.95 -31.41
CA PHE A 238 10.45 -16.05 -30.31
C PHE A 238 11.10 -15.77 -28.95
N VAL A 239 12.21 -16.44 -28.63
CA VAL A 239 12.93 -16.26 -27.36
C VAL A 239 13.41 -14.80 -27.24
N LEU A 240 14.03 -14.26 -28.30
CA LEU A 240 14.55 -12.89 -28.28
C LEU A 240 13.44 -11.85 -28.09
N LEU A 241 12.31 -11.99 -28.80
CA LEU A 241 11.18 -11.06 -28.69
C LEU A 241 10.46 -11.18 -27.35
N TYR A 242 10.22 -12.40 -26.85
CA TYR A 242 9.56 -12.61 -25.56
C TYR A 242 10.41 -12.07 -24.40
N CYS A 243 11.69 -12.41 -24.37
CA CYS A 243 12.62 -11.88 -23.36
C CYS A 243 12.80 -10.36 -23.48
N SER A 244 12.86 -9.80 -24.70
CA SER A 244 12.95 -8.35 -24.91
C SER A 244 11.68 -7.61 -24.51
N ALA A 245 10.50 -8.18 -24.77
CA ALA A 245 9.23 -7.64 -24.33
C ALA A 245 9.10 -7.67 -22.79
N MET A 246 9.50 -8.78 -22.15
CA MET A 246 9.56 -8.86 -20.68
C MET A 246 10.55 -7.83 -20.11
N TYR A 247 11.76 -7.71 -20.66
CA TYR A 247 12.73 -6.70 -20.25
C TYR A 247 12.20 -5.27 -20.45
N TYR A 248 11.53 -4.99 -21.57
CA TYR A 248 10.85 -3.72 -21.82
C TYR A 248 9.79 -3.43 -20.76
N LYS A 249 8.88 -4.37 -20.49
CA LYS A 249 7.82 -4.23 -19.47
C LYS A 249 8.36 -4.07 -18.05
N MET A 250 9.50 -4.68 -17.75
CA MET A 250 10.09 -4.75 -16.42
C MET A 250 11.00 -3.56 -16.09
N HIS A 251 11.84 -3.14 -17.04
CA HIS A 251 12.87 -2.13 -16.81
C HIS A 251 12.66 -0.82 -17.58
N ILE A 252 12.04 -0.84 -18.76
CA ILE A 252 11.96 0.35 -19.62
C ILE A 252 10.61 1.06 -19.46
N GLU A 253 9.49 0.36 -19.61
CA GLU A 253 8.14 0.94 -19.50
C GLU A 253 7.89 1.62 -18.14
N PRO A 254 8.28 1.08 -16.97
CA PRO A 254 8.03 1.73 -15.68
C PRO A 254 8.84 3.02 -15.45
N HIS A 255 9.93 3.20 -16.20
CA HIS A 255 10.72 4.44 -16.25
C HIS A 255 10.32 5.33 -17.44
N GLY A 256 9.54 4.78 -18.38
CA GLY A 256 8.94 5.45 -19.53
C GLY A 256 8.19 6.69 -19.08
N THR A 257 8.71 7.85 -19.46
CA THR A 257 8.45 9.12 -18.79
C THR A 257 7.07 9.74 -19.07
N THR A 258 6.21 8.98 -19.74
CA THR A 258 5.09 9.44 -20.56
C THR A 258 3.78 8.67 -20.31
N MET A 259 3.76 7.78 -19.32
CA MET A 259 2.58 6.99 -18.98
C MET A 259 1.95 7.44 -17.66
N ASP A 260 0.78 8.06 -17.75
CA ASP A 260 -0.11 8.32 -16.61
C ASP A 260 -0.68 7.01 -16.01
N PHE A 261 -0.43 5.86 -16.64
CA PHE A 261 -0.89 4.52 -16.26
C PHE A 261 0.22 3.64 -15.72
N ARG A 262 0.53 3.82 -14.43
CA ARG A 262 1.38 2.86 -13.72
C ARG A 262 0.55 1.68 -13.21
N PHE A 263 0.47 0.64 -14.04
CA PHE A 263 0.05 -0.68 -13.59
C PHE A 263 1.10 -1.27 -12.64
N GLN A 264 0.70 -2.25 -11.83
CA GLN A 264 1.66 -3.07 -11.08
C GLN A 264 2.51 -3.88 -12.08
N THR A 265 3.82 -3.98 -11.85
CA THR A 265 4.75 -4.68 -12.76
C THR A 265 4.37 -6.14 -12.97
N SER A 266 3.89 -6.82 -11.92
CA SER A 266 3.35 -8.18 -12.04
C SER A 266 2.20 -8.28 -13.04
N PHE A 267 1.30 -7.30 -13.11
CA PHE A 267 0.22 -7.28 -14.11
C PHE A 267 0.75 -7.05 -15.53
N GLN A 268 1.78 -6.22 -15.71
CA GLN A 268 2.42 -6.03 -17.01
C GLN A 268 3.08 -7.34 -17.51
N ILE A 269 3.69 -8.11 -16.61
CA ILE A 269 4.25 -9.44 -16.88
C ILE A 269 3.12 -10.44 -17.21
N MET A 270 2.07 -10.53 -16.40
CA MET A 270 0.92 -11.41 -16.67
C MET A 270 0.23 -11.07 -18.00
N MET A 271 0.11 -9.79 -18.34
CA MET A 271 -0.40 -9.37 -19.66
C MET A 271 0.53 -9.76 -20.80
N ALA A 272 1.85 -9.66 -20.64
CA ALA A 272 2.80 -10.14 -21.65
C ALA A 272 2.72 -11.67 -21.83
N MET A 273 2.54 -12.43 -20.75
CA MET A 273 2.27 -13.89 -20.81
C MET A 273 0.93 -14.20 -21.51
N ALA A 274 -0.13 -13.46 -21.20
CA ALA A 274 -1.44 -13.68 -21.80
C ALA A 274 -1.47 -13.36 -23.31
N ARG A 275 -0.81 -12.26 -23.72
CA ARG A 275 -0.62 -11.89 -25.13
C ARG A 275 0.13 -12.97 -25.93
N THR A 276 1.04 -13.73 -25.31
CA THR A 276 1.75 -14.83 -25.96
C THR A 276 1.01 -16.17 -25.90
N VAL A 277 0.17 -16.45 -24.91
CA VAL A 277 -0.70 -17.64 -24.91
C VAL A 277 -1.66 -17.64 -26.10
N ASN A 278 -2.22 -16.46 -26.43
CA ASN A 278 -3.25 -16.34 -27.48
C ASN A 278 -2.88 -16.98 -28.83
N PRO A 279 -1.66 -16.76 -29.40
CA PRO A 279 -1.22 -17.47 -30.61
C PRO A 279 -0.66 -18.89 -30.36
N LEU A 280 -0.25 -19.23 -29.14
CA LEU A 280 0.23 -20.59 -28.82
C LEU A 280 -0.90 -21.62 -28.69
N VAL A 281 -2.11 -21.20 -28.30
CA VAL A 281 -3.28 -22.08 -28.20
C VAL A 281 -3.68 -22.66 -29.57
N PRO A 282 -3.84 -21.89 -30.67
CA PRO A 282 -4.08 -22.43 -32.01
C PRO A 282 -3.02 -23.44 -32.46
N ILE A 283 -1.73 -23.14 -32.23
CA ILE A 283 -0.62 -24.04 -32.59
C ILE A 283 -0.72 -25.37 -31.80
N LEU A 284 -1.05 -25.30 -30.50
CA LEU A 284 -1.26 -26.48 -29.66
C LEU A 284 -2.48 -27.31 -30.10
N VAL A 285 -3.57 -26.65 -30.51
CA VAL A 285 -4.80 -27.28 -31.02
C VAL A 285 -4.54 -28.03 -32.33
N VAL A 286 -3.71 -27.47 -33.22
CA VAL A 286 -3.28 -28.18 -34.44
C VAL A 286 -2.40 -29.37 -34.07
N LEU A 287 -1.39 -29.19 -33.22
CA LEU A 287 -0.45 -30.27 -32.86
C LEU A 287 -1.11 -31.48 -32.18
N LEU A 288 -2.15 -31.25 -31.36
CA LEU A 288 -2.79 -32.33 -30.61
C LEU A 288 -3.82 -33.13 -31.41
N ASP A 289 -3.94 -32.88 -32.72
CA ASP A 289 -4.92 -33.49 -33.62
C ASP A 289 -6.33 -33.49 -33.03
N VAL A 290 -6.74 -32.31 -32.52
CA VAL A 290 -8.00 -32.14 -31.78
C VAL A 290 -9.23 -32.51 -32.63
N ASN A 291 -9.13 -32.46 -33.96
CA ASN A 291 -10.15 -32.95 -34.88
C ASN A 291 -10.36 -34.48 -34.79
N LEU A 292 -9.28 -35.25 -34.59
CA LEU A 292 -9.35 -36.71 -34.40
C LEU A 292 -9.71 -37.08 -32.96
N TYR A 293 -9.32 -36.25 -32.00
CA TYR A 293 -9.49 -36.51 -30.56
C TYR A 293 -10.12 -35.30 -29.85
N PRO A 294 -11.44 -35.04 -30.05
CA PRO A 294 -12.10 -33.84 -29.55
C PRO A 294 -12.06 -33.70 -28.01
N ALA A 295 -11.97 -34.81 -27.28
CA ALA A 295 -11.78 -34.81 -25.82
C ALA A 295 -10.52 -34.05 -25.36
N ARG A 296 -9.49 -33.88 -26.22
CA ARG A 296 -8.30 -33.07 -25.94
C ARG A 296 -8.57 -31.56 -25.96
N ALA A 297 -9.65 -31.11 -26.59
CA ALA A 297 -10.05 -29.69 -26.60
C ALA A 297 -10.47 -29.18 -25.21
N THR A 298 -11.23 -30.00 -24.49
CA THR A 298 -11.86 -29.67 -23.21
C THR A 298 -10.88 -29.17 -22.14
N PRO A 299 -9.73 -29.84 -21.86
CA PRO A 299 -8.74 -29.32 -20.90
C PRO A 299 -8.06 -28.02 -21.37
N ILE A 300 -7.86 -27.83 -22.69
CA ILE A 300 -7.27 -26.60 -23.24
C ILE A 300 -8.25 -25.43 -23.04
N ALA A 301 -9.52 -25.62 -23.40
CA ALA A 301 -10.57 -24.63 -23.18
C ALA A 301 -10.76 -24.30 -21.69
N CYS A 302 -10.71 -25.31 -20.81
CA CYS A 302 -10.78 -25.13 -19.36
C CYS A 302 -9.58 -24.31 -18.81
N ALA A 303 -8.35 -24.67 -19.19
CA ALA A 303 -7.15 -23.95 -18.77
C ALA A 303 -7.16 -22.49 -19.25
N PHE A 304 -7.58 -22.26 -20.50
CA PHE A 304 -7.74 -20.91 -21.04
C PHE A 304 -8.84 -20.14 -20.29
N LEU A 305 -9.99 -20.76 -19.99
CA LEU A 305 -11.09 -20.15 -19.22
C LEU A 305 -10.63 -19.70 -17.83
N VAL A 306 -9.86 -20.54 -17.12
CA VAL A 306 -9.28 -20.19 -15.81
C VAL A 306 -8.35 -18.97 -15.94
N MET A 307 -7.48 -18.95 -16.95
CA MET A 307 -6.58 -17.81 -17.21
C MET A 307 -7.34 -16.52 -17.50
N VAL A 308 -8.32 -16.52 -18.41
CA VAL A 308 -9.04 -15.28 -18.79
C VAL A 308 -10.01 -14.82 -17.71
N THR A 309 -10.58 -15.75 -16.93
CA THR A 309 -11.37 -15.42 -15.72
C THR A 309 -10.50 -14.76 -14.67
N TYR A 310 -9.28 -15.26 -14.45
CA TYR A 310 -8.33 -14.62 -13.54
C TYR A 310 -7.96 -13.21 -14.01
N LEU A 311 -7.69 -13.00 -15.31
CA LEU A 311 -7.40 -11.67 -15.87
C LEU A 311 -8.59 -10.70 -15.75
N LEU A 312 -9.82 -11.19 -15.92
CA LEU A 312 -11.04 -10.42 -15.71
C LEU A 312 -11.19 -10.00 -14.24
N VAL A 313 -11.10 -10.94 -13.31
CA VAL A 313 -11.19 -10.68 -11.86
C VAL A 313 -10.09 -9.73 -11.41
N TYR A 314 -8.86 -9.93 -11.88
CA TYR A 314 -7.73 -9.05 -11.59
C TYR A 314 -8.02 -7.63 -12.10
N SER A 315 -8.34 -7.46 -13.38
CA SER A 315 -8.60 -6.14 -13.99
C SER A 315 -9.81 -5.42 -13.37
N TYR A 316 -10.84 -6.16 -12.96
CA TYR A 316 -12.00 -5.59 -12.26
C TYR A 316 -11.65 -5.13 -10.84
N LYS A 317 -10.75 -5.84 -10.13
CA LYS A 317 -10.25 -5.45 -8.80
C LYS A 317 -9.25 -4.30 -8.87
N THR A 318 -8.19 -4.45 -9.65
CA THR A 318 -7.03 -3.54 -9.72
C THR A 318 -7.25 -2.43 -10.75
N GLN A 319 -8.29 -1.61 -10.54
CA GLN A 319 -8.61 -0.56 -11.50
C GLN A 319 -7.55 0.56 -11.51
N PRO A 320 -6.97 0.94 -12.68
CA PRO A 320 -6.02 2.03 -12.82
C PRO A 320 -6.75 3.39 -12.88
N CYS A 321 -6.96 4.03 -11.74
CA CYS A 321 -7.98 5.10 -11.63
C CYS A 321 -7.46 6.54 -11.79
N ILE A 322 -6.20 6.73 -12.20
CA ILE A 322 -5.58 8.06 -12.35
C ILE A 322 -5.77 8.57 -13.78
N GLY A 323 -6.58 9.60 -13.99
CA GLY A 323 -6.79 10.21 -15.30
C GLY A 323 -7.47 9.28 -16.29
N SER A 324 -6.98 9.26 -17.53
CA SER A 324 -7.64 8.62 -18.68
C SER A 324 -7.75 7.07 -18.67
N GLY A 325 -7.35 6.40 -17.59
CA GLY A 325 -7.23 4.94 -17.48
C GLY A 325 -8.57 4.20 -17.49
N ARG A 326 -9.66 4.93 -17.22
CA ARG A 326 -11.03 4.44 -17.31
C ARG A 326 -11.36 3.82 -18.68
N ILE A 327 -10.93 4.44 -19.79
CA ILE A 327 -11.21 3.91 -21.13
C ILE A 327 -10.39 2.63 -21.41
N PRO A 328 -9.04 2.62 -21.30
CA PRO A 328 -8.25 1.39 -21.44
C PRO A 328 -8.68 0.26 -20.50
N ASN A 329 -9.10 0.58 -19.26
CA ASN A 329 -9.57 -0.42 -18.31
C ASN A 329 -10.94 -1.00 -18.70
N ASN A 330 -11.88 -0.17 -19.17
CA ASN A 330 -13.15 -0.65 -19.69
C ASN A 330 -12.94 -1.54 -20.93
N ILE A 331 -12.06 -1.15 -21.87
CA ILE A 331 -11.73 -1.97 -23.04
C ILE A 331 -11.17 -3.32 -22.59
N ARG A 332 -10.19 -3.36 -21.68
CA ARG A 332 -9.66 -4.64 -21.16
C ARG A 332 -10.69 -5.50 -20.46
N VAL A 333 -11.57 -4.92 -19.64
CA VAL A 333 -12.64 -5.68 -18.99
C VAL A 333 -13.63 -6.23 -20.02
N VAL A 334 -13.94 -5.49 -21.09
CA VAL A 334 -14.69 -5.99 -22.25
C VAL A 334 -13.93 -7.11 -22.97
N SER A 335 -12.62 -6.98 -23.22
CA SER A 335 -11.80 -8.03 -23.83
C SER A 335 -11.83 -9.33 -23.04
N PHE A 336 -11.64 -9.27 -21.72
CA PHE A 336 -11.61 -10.46 -20.88
C PHE A 336 -13.02 -11.02 -20.64
N SER A 337 -14.07 -10.21 -20.49
CA SER A 337 -15.44 -10.73 -20.39
C SER A 337 -15.91 -11.37 -21.70
N SER A 338 -15.54 -10.77 -22.84
CA SER A 338 -15.75 -11.34 -24.18
C SER A 338 -15.08 -12.70 -24.28
N SER A 339 -13.79 -12.78 -23.91
CA SER A 339 -13.01 -14.02 -23.92
C SER A 339 -13.54 -15.09 -22.96
N VAL A 340 -13.94 -14.73 -21.73
CA VAL A 340 -14.58 -15.64 -20.77
C VAL A 340 -15.88 -16.20 -21.35
N TYR A 341 -16.71 -15.36 -21.96
CA TYR A 341 -17.96 -15.79 -22.57
C TYR A 341 -17.72 -16.72 -23.76
N THR A 342 -16.89 -16.33 -24.74
CA THR A 342 -16.59 -17.18 -25.90
C THR A 342 -15.92 -18.49 -25.50
N THR A 343 -15.02 -18.49 -24.52
CA THR A 343 -14.40 -19.71 -24.00
C THR A 343 -15.41 -20.60 -23.28
N THR A 344 -16.40 -20.02 -22.57
CA THR A 344 -17.48 -20.79 -21.95
C THR A 344 -18.36 -21.47 -23.00
N CYS A 345 -18.76 -20.75 -24.06
CA CYS A 345 -19.51 -21.31 -25.19
C CYS A 345 -18.73 -22.44 -25.88
N VAL A 346 -17.43 -22.24 -26.13
CA VAL A 346 -16.53 -23.25 -26.71
C VAL A 346 -16.36 -24.45 -25.80
N PHE A 347 -16.19 -24.26 -24.50
CA PHE A 347 -16.09 -25.35 -23.52
C PHE A 347 -17.38 -26.19 -23.51
N CYS A 348 -18.55 -25.54 -23.46
CA CYS A 348 -19.84 -26.22 -23.56
C CYS A 348 -19.98 -26.99 -24.90
N PHE A 349 -19.55 -26.40 -26.02
CA PHE A 349 -19.53 -27.08 -27.32
C PHE A 349 -18.63 -28.33 -27.31
N CYS A 350 -17.40 -28.23 -26.79
CA CYS A 350 -16.47 -29.36 -26.66
C CYS A 350 -16.98 -30.48 -25.73
N VAL A 351 -17.76 -30.14 -24.69
CA VAL A 351 -18.36 -31.12 -23.77
C VAL A 351 -19.62 -31.77 -24.33
N THR A 352 -20.45 -31.01 -25.06
CA THR A 352 -21.74 -31.50 -25.57
C THR A 352 -21.69 -32.17 -26.94
N GLY A 353 -20.66 -31.89 -27.76
CA GLY A 353 -20.60 -32.38 -29.14
C GLY A 353 -21.69 -31.81 -30.06
N ASN A 354 -22.31 -30.69 -29.68
CA ASN A 354 -23.38 -30.05 -30.44
C ASN A 354 -22.93 -29.55 -31.82
N ASN A 355 -23.89 -29.34 -32.73
CA ASN A 355 -23.64 -28.76 -34.04
C ASN A 355 -23.04 -27.34 -33.94
N ILE A 356 -22.15 -26.98 -34.86
CA ILE A 356 -21.50 -25.66 -34.94
C ILE A 356 -22.50 -24.49 -35.08
N SER A 357 -23.69 -24.73 -35.64
CA SER A 357 -24.79 -23.75 -35.66
C SER A 357 -25.23 -23.33 -34.26
N ALA A 358 -25.30 -24.25 -33.30
CA ALA A 358 -25.61 -23.95 -31.91
C ALA A 358 -24.54 -23.06 -31.26
N LEU A 359 -23.25 -23.25 -31.62
CA LEU A 359 -22.17 -22.36 -31.20
C LEU A 359 -22.39 -20.94 -31.74
N TYR A 360 -22.71 -20.78 -33.04
CA TYR A 360 -22.99 -19.45 -33.60
C TYR A 360 -24.18 -18.76 -32.93
N TYR A 361 -25.29 -19.46 -32.67
CA TYR A 361 -26.41 -18.90 -31.91
C TYR A 361 -26.02 -18.54 -30.47
N SER A 362 -25.18 -19.33 -29.81
CA SER A 362 -24.67 -19.02 -28.46
C SER A 362 -23.75 -17.80 -28.42
N LEU A 363 -23.19 -17.38 -29.56
CA LEU A 363 -22.35 -16.17 -29.66
C LEU A 363 -23.17 -14.89 -29.97
N LEU A 364 -24.44 -15.01 -30.36
CA LEU A 364 -25.31 -13.86 -30.64
C LEU A 364 -25.40 -12.84 -29.48
N PRO A 365 -25.41 -13.22 -28.18
CA PRO A 365 -25.45 -12.28 -27.07
C PRO A 365 -24.15 -11.50 -26.81
N LEU A 366 -23.07 -11.77 -27.55
CA LEU A 366 -21.74 -11.18 -27.28
C LEU A 366 -21.73 -9.63 -27.23
N PRO A 367 -22.46 -8.88 -28.08
CA PRO A 367 -22.56 -7.41 -27.95
C PRO A 367 -23.24 -6.96 -26.64
N ALA A 368 -24.21 -7.72 -26.14
CA ALA A 368 -24.84 -7.44 -24.86
C ALA A 368 -23.86 -7.68 -23.69
N VAL A 369 -23.05 -8.75 -23.77
CA VAL A 369 -21.96 -9.00 -22.80
C VAL A 369 -20.99 -7.81 -22.77
N TRP A 370 -20.60 -7.26 -23.92
CA TRP A 370 -19.72 -6.08 -24.00
C TRP A 370 -20.34 -4.85 -23.32
N LEU A 371 -21.61 -4.54 -23.59
CA LEU A 371 -22.31 -3.40 -22.98
C LEU A 371 -22.49 -3.57 -21.46
N ILE A 372 -22.82 -4.78 -21.00
CA ILE A 372 -22.96 -5.08 -19.57
C ILE A 372 -21.60 -4.95 -18.86
N ALA A 373 -20.54 -5.55 -19.41
CA ALA A 373 -19.19 -5.47 -18.85
C ALA A 373 -18.68 -4.01 -18.80
N TRP A 374 -18.89 -3.25 -19.88
CA TRP A 374 -18.55 -1.83 -19.92
C TRP A 374 -19.32 -1.05 -18.85
N THR A 375 -20.65 -1.16 -18.79
CA THR A 375 -21.47 -0.36 -17.86
C THR A 375 -21.21 -0.68 -16.39
N ILE A 376 -21.01 -1.96 -16.02
CA ILE A 376 -20.64 -2.36 -14.66
C ILE A 376 -19.26 -1.80 -14.29
N ASN A 377 -18.25 -1.99 -15.15
CA ASN A 377 -16.90 -1.52 -14.87
C ASN A 377 -16.81 0.01 -14.86
N ASP A 378 -17.55 0.70 -15.73
CA ASP A 378 -17.62 2.16 -15.80
C ASP A 378 -18.24 2.78 -14.54
N ARG A 379 -19.34 2.19 -14.04
CA ARG A 379 -19.96 2.58 -12.75
C ARG A 379 -18.99 2.41 -11.59
N ARG A 380 -18.19 1.34 -11.58
CA ARG A 380 -17.14 1.12 -10.56
C ARG A 380 -15.99 2.13 -10.73
N ALA A 381 -15.46 2.28 -11.94
CA ALA A 381 -14.33 3.15 -12.26
C ALA A 381 -14.62 4.63 -11.94
N LYS A 382 -15.85 5.10 -12.20
CA LYS A 382 -16.32 6.45 -11.80
C LYS A 382 -16.14 6.75 -10.31
N ARG A 383 -16.26 5.76 -9.41
CA ARG A 383 -16.07 5.96 -7.96
C ARG A 383 -14.62 6.25 -7.57
N PHE A 384 -13.67 5.81 -8.40
CA PHE A 384 -12.23 5.92 -8.13
C PHE A 384 -11.52 6.91 -9.06
N TYR A 385 -12.18 7.34 -10.14
CA TYR A 385 -11.66 8.24 -11.15
C TYR A 385 -11.16 9.57 -10.56
N ILE A 386 -9.88 9.84 -10.76
CA ILE A 386 -9.27 11.16 -10.55
C ILE A 386 -9.10 11.78 -11.93
N PRO A 387 -9.65 12.98 -12.21
CA PRO A 387 -9.51 13.59 -13.52
C PRO A 387 -8.06 14.02 -13.78
N TYR A 388 -7.68 14.07 -15.05
CA TYR A 388 -6.36 14.49 -15.47
C TYR A 388 -6.28 16.02 -15.56
N LEU A 389 -6.12 16.67 -14.41
CA LEU A 389 -6.07 18.13 -14.25
C LEU A 389 -4.74 18.55 -13.59
N PRO A 390 -4.27 19.80 -13.80
CA PRO A 390 -3.13 20.36 -13.06
C PRO A 390 -3.41 20.43 -11.56
N ILE A 391 -2.36 20.48 -10.74
CA ILE A 391 -2.43 20.43 -9.27
C ILE A 391 -3.37 21.52 -8.72
N VAL A 392 -3.28 22.76 -9.23
CA VAL A 392 -4.16 23.89 -8.84
C VAL A 392 -5.65 23.53 -8.99
N GLN A 393 -6.04 22.88 -10.09
CA GLN A 393 -7.44 22.49 -10.35
C GLN A 393 -7.85 21.26 -9.54
N LEU A 394 -6.95 20.32 -9.26
CA LEU A 394 -7.23 19.21 -8.34
C LEU A 394 -7.52 19.71 -6.92
N LEU A 395 -6.78 20.72 -6.45
CA LEU A 395 -6.98 21.33 -5.13
C LEU A 395 -8.33 22.05 -5.01
N SER A 396 -8.86 22.63 -6.09
CA SER A 396 -10.16 23.33 -6.09
C SER A 396 -11.38 22.42 -6.26
N MET A 397 -11.20 21.13 -6.59
CA MET A 397 -12.32 20.20 -6.76
C MET A 397 -13.17 20.03 -5.48
N THR A 398 -14.48 19.91 -5.64
CA THR A 398 -15.43 19.61 -4.54
C THR A 398 -15.25 18.20 -3.98
N ALA A 399 -14.90 17.22 -4.81
CA ALA A 399 -14.73 15.83 -4.41
C ALA A 399 -13.44 15.58 -3.61
N THR A 400 -13.58 14.95 -2.43
CA THR A 400 -12.48 14.69 -1.49
C THR A 400 -11.32 13.90 -2.09
N ARG A 401 -11.59 12.87 -2.91
CA ARG A 401 -10.55 11.98 -3.47
C ARG A 401 -9.58 12.70 -4.43
N PRO A 402 -10.04 13.39 -5.50
CA PRO A 402 -9.16 14.21 -6.32
C PRO A 402 -8.43 15.31 -5.53
N ARG A 403 -9.12 15.96 -4.58
CA ARG A 403 -8.52 17.01 -3.73
C ARG A 403 -7.36 16.48 -2.90
N LEU A 404 -7.57 15.39 -2.16
CA LEU A 404 -6.54 14.68 -1.40
C LEU A 404 -5.36 14.25 -2.29
N ALA A 405 -5.65 13.72 -3.48
CA ALA A 405 -4.62 13.35 -4.44
C ALA A 405 -3.82 14.59 -4.93
N GLY A 406 -4.48 15.75 -5.11
CA GLY A 406 -3.86 17.04 -5.41
C GLY A 406 -3.00 17.59 -4.27
N VAL A 407 -3.45 17.48 -3.01
CA VAL A 407 -2.67 17.87 -1.82
C VAL A 407 -1.42 17.01 -1.68
N ILE A 408 -1.55 15.69 -1.82
CA ILE A 408 -0.40 14.77 -1.81
C ILE A 408 0.50 15.04 -3.02
N ALA A 409 -0.05 15.36 -4.20
CA ALA A 409 0.76 15.75 -5.33
C ALA A 409 1.58 17.01 -5.04
N ALA A 410 0.97 18.06 -4.45
CA ALA A 410 1.68 19.27 -4.02
C ALA A 410 2.76 18.98 -2.95
N LEU A 411 2.56 18.00 -2.06
CA LEU A 411 3.57 17.58 -1.09
C LEU A 411 4.78 16.88 -1.74
N TYR A 412 4.60 16.18 -2.87
CA TYR A 412 5.67 15.37 -3.51
C TYR A 412 6.22 15.92 -4.83
N VAL A 413 5.57 16.93 -5.41
CA VAL A 413 6.02 17.57 -6.65
C VAL A 413 7.35 18.28 -6.46
N ASP A 414 8.09 18.38 -7.55
CA ASP A 414 9.35 19.08 -7.68
C ASP A 414 9.06 20.50 -8.20
N PRO A 415 9.24 21.54 -7.38
CA PRO A 415 8.74 22.89 -7.68
C PRO A 415 9.45 23.55 -8.86
N THR A 416 10.66 23.12 -9.23
CA THR A 416 11.39 23.60 -10.41
C THR A 416 10.68 23.27 -11.73
N LYS A 417 9.69 22.35 -11.70
CA LYS A 417 8.87 21.98 -12.87
C LYS A 417 7.44 22.51 -12.82
N LEU A 418 7.13 23.36 -11.84
CA LEU A 418 5.88 24.11 -11.81
C LEU A 418 6.12 25.51 -12.34
N HIS A 419 5.16 26.05 -13.09
CA HIS A 419 5.18 27.45 -13.49
C HIS A 419 5.16 28.33 -12.23
N ALA A 420 5.95 29.42 -12.20
CA ALA A 420 6.05 30.28 -11.02
C ALA A 420 4.68 30.82 -10.56
N ASP A 421 3.80 31.15 -11.51
CA ASP A 421 2.44 31.64 -11.22
C ASP A 421 1.54 30.60 -10.54
N ASP A 422 1.88 29.31 -10.64
CA ASP A 422 1.12 28.25 -9.98
C ASP A 422 1.60 27.99 -8.55
N HIS A 423 2.80 28.46 -8.18
CA HIS A 423 3.33 28.31 -6.81
C HIS A 423 2.40 29.01 -5.82
N GLU A 424 2.08 30.28 -6.09
CA GLU A 424 1.15 31.05 -5.25
C GLU A 424 -0.25 30.40 -5.19
N LYS A 425 -0.83 30.05 -6.34
CA LYS A 425 -2.16 29.43 -6.42
C LYS A 425 -2.23 28.12 -5.64
N ILE A 426 -1.17 27.30 -5.68
CA ILE A 426 -1.05 26.07 -4.89
C ILE A 426 -1.02 26.41 -3.40
N ILE A 427 -0.18 27.33 -2.94
CA ILE A 427 -0.06 27.69 -1.52
C ILE A 427 -1.37 28.32 -0.99
N GLN A 428 -2.00 29.22 -1.73
CA GLN A 428 -3.31 29.79 -1.39
C GLN A 428 -4.39 28.71 -1.27
N ALA A 429 -4.47 27.78 -2.22
CA ALA A 429 -5.43 26.68 -2.18
C ALA A 429 -5.17 25.71 -1.02
N LEU A 430 -3.91 25.38 -0.72
CA LEU A 430 -3.54 24.57 0.44
C LEU A 430 -3.89 25.25 1.77
N ARG A 431 -3.68 26.57 1.89
CA ARG A 431 -4.06 27.37 3.07
C ARG A 431 -5.58 27.39 3.27
N LYS A 432 -6.36 27.56 2.19
CA LYS A 432 -7.82 27.43 2.22
C LYS A 432 -8.22 26.03 2.71
N ILE A 433 -7.60 24.97 2.16
CA ILE A 433 -7.87 23.58 2.57
C ILE A 433 -7.58 23.36 4.05
N ALA A 434 -6.45 23.82 4.56
CA ALA A 434 -6.06 23.64 5.96
C ALA A 434 -7.04 24.32 6.94
N ARG A 435 -7.54 25.52 6.60
CA ARG A 435 -8.48 26.29 7.42
C ARG A 435 -9.93 25.79 7.39
N THR A 436 -10.40 25.16 6.30
CA THR A 436 -11.81 24.73 6.20
C THR A 436 -12.08 23.45 7.02
N SER A 437 -12.87 23.57 8.09
CA SER A 437 -13.22 22.48 9.00
C SER A 437 -14.02 21.34 8.35
N GLU A 438 -14.89 21.65 7.40
CA GLU A 438 -15.70 20.69 6.62
C GLU A 438 -14.86 19.69 5.79
N ILE A 439 -13.57 19.99 5.57
CA ILE A 439 -12.70 19.13 4.78
C ILE A 439 -12.15 18.01 5.65
N ASP A 440 -12.23 16.81 5.09
CA ASP A 440 -11.57 15.58 5.54
C ASP A 440 -10.22 15.83 6.25
N PRO A 441 -10.05 15.38 7.50
CA PRO A 441 -8.89 15.73 8.32
C PRO A 441 -7.57 15.18 7.77
N LEU A 442 -7.58 14.06 7.04
CA LEU A 442 -6.38 13.55 6.37
C LEU A 442 -5.90 14.52 5.27
N THR A 443 -6.84 15.03 4.47
CA THR A 443 -6.57 16.05 3.43
C THR A 443 -5.98 17.33 4.05
N ARG A 444 -6.50 17.76 5.21
CA ARG A 444 -5.96 18.91 5.96
C ARG A 444 -4.54 18.61 6.51
N SER A 445 -4.30 17.41 7.04
CA SER A 445 -3.00 16.99 7.57
C SER A 445 -1.87 17.06 6.53
N TYR A 446 -2.11 16.59 5.30
CA TYR A 446 -1.10 16.70 4.23
C TYR A 446 -0.92 18.13 3.70
N ALA A 447 -1.96 18.97 3.77
CA ALA A 447 -1.85 20.39 3.41
C ALA A 447 -0.94 21.13 4.41
N LEU A 448 -1.15 20.91 5.71
CA LEU A 448 -0.30 21.43 6.79
C LEU A 448 1.17 20.98 6.64
N GLN A 449 1.41 19.71 6.30
CA GLN A 449 2.77 19.21 6.01
C GLN A 449 3.44 20.00 4.88
N THR A 450 2.72 20.37 3.82
CA THR A 450 3.26 21.13 2.69
C THR A 450 3.50 22.59 3.07
N LEU A 451 2.54 23.21 3.78
CA LEU A 451 2.64 24.60 4.24
C LEU A 451 3.81 24.80 5.22
N TRP A 452 4.10 23.84 6.10
CA TRP A 452 5.29 23.88 6.96
C TRP A 452 6.59 24.07 6.15
N PHE A 453 6.79 23.31 5.08
CA PHE A 453 7.99 23.47 4.24
C PHE A 453 8.05 24.81 3.50
N CYS A 454 6.91 25.50 3.35
CA CYS A 454 6.84 26.84 2.78
C CYS A 454 7.42 27.92 3.71
N HIS A 455 7.19 27.79 5.02
CA HIS A 455 7.65 28.74 6.03
C HIS A 455 9.00 28.34 6.66
N ALA A 456 9.42 27.08 6.52
CA ALA A 456 10.60 26.50 7.18
C ALA A 456 11.94 27.24 6.98
N LYS A 457 12.19 27.88 5.84
CA LYS A 457 13.44 28.64 5.60
C LYS A 457 13.51 29.88 6.48
N ASN A 458 12.48 30.71 6.49
CA ASN A 458 12.49 31.97 7.24
C ASN A 458 12.28 31.70 8.74
N PHE A 459 11.45 30.71 9.08
CA PHE A 459 11.37 30.18 10.44
C PHE A 459 12.76 29.77 10.98
N HIS A 460 13.58 29.04 10.21
CA HIS A 460 14.92 28.65 10.64
C HIS A 460 15.85 29.83 10.92
N LYS A 461 15.71 30.95 10.20
CA LYS A 461 16.49 32.19 10.44
C LYS A 461 16.16 32.82 11.80
N SER A 462 14.92 32.73 12.27
CA SER A 462 14.49 33.30 13.56
C SER A 462 15.21 32.69 14.76
N LYS A 463 15.61 31.41 14.67
CA LYS A 463 16.11 30.56 15.77
C LYS A 463 15.13 30.38 16.95
N VAL A 464 13.88 30.82 16.81
CA VAL A 464 12.80 30.68 17.81
C VAL A 464 12.20 29.26 17.75
N GLN A 465 11.41 28.89 18.77
CA GLN A 465 10.55 27.71 18.77
C GLN A 465 9.09 28.14 18.97
N PHE A 466 8.17 27.57 18.21
CA PHE A 466 6.74 27.91 18.24
C PHE A 466 5.94 26.90 19.09
N GLY A 467 4.67 27.18 19.38
CA GLY A 467 3.80 26.36 20.23
C GLY A 467 3.63 26.91 21.65
N GLN A 468 3.73 26.05 22.67
CA GLN A 468 3.42 26.45 24.05
C GLN A 468 4.39 27.55 24.55
N PRO A 469 3.89 28.75 24.94
CA PRO A 469 4.75 29.85 25.37
C PRO A 469 5.28 29.64 26.80
N ASP A 470 4.46 29.09 27.70
CA ASP A 470 4.84 28.86 29.09
C ASP A 470 5.90 27.75 29.20
N ASN A 471 7.05 28.12 29.80
CA ASN A 471 8.16 27.22 30.08
C ASN A 471 7.82 26.11 31.08
N ASN A 472 6.86 26.35 31.99
CA ASN A 472 6.46 25.37 32.99
C ASN A 472 5.66 24.21 32.37
N ASP A 473 4.90 24.48 31.31
CA ASP A 473 4.04 23.50 30.64
C ASP A 473 4.60 22.93 29.33
N ALA A 474 5.59 23.58 28.73
CA ALA A 474 6.31 23.08 27.57
C ALA A 474 7.24 21.90 27.94
N LEU A 475 7.13 20.79 27.21
CA LEU A 475 8.00 19.63 27.40
C LEU A 475 9.37 19.78 26.70
N PRO A 476 10.48 19.34 27.33
CA PRO A 476 11.81 19.34 26.69
C PRO A 476 11.85 18.38 25.49
N PRO A 477 12.55 18.70 24.38
CA PRO A 477 12.37 18.04 23.08
C PRO A 477 13.12 16.69 22.92
N LYS A 478 13.23 15.90 23.98
CA LYS A 478 13.94 14.59 24.00
C LYS A 478 13.11 13.44 24.55
N LEU A 479 11.84 13.66 24.94
CA LEU A 479 11.03 12.70 25.69
C LEU A 479 10.36 11.61 24.84
N TRP A 480 10.90 11.31 23.65
CA TRP A 480 10.37 10.25 22.77
C TRP A 480 11.32 9.05 22.76
N PHE A 481 10.95 7.98 23.45
CA PHE A 481 11.81 6.84 23.77
C PHE A 481 11.63 5.71 22.76
N LYS A 482 12.55 5.62 21.80
CA LYS A 482 12.31 4.88 20.55
C LYS A 482 13.25 3.69 20.28
N ASP A 483 14.56 3.92 20.30
CA ASP A 483 15.52 3.01 19.65
C ASP A 483 16.55 2.37 20.60
N ARG A 484 16.88 2.98 21.76
CA ARG A 484 17.85 2.43 22.73
C ARG A 484 17.21 1.67 23.89
N ASP A 485 16.12 2.19 24.42
CA ASP A 485 15.62 1.79 25.75
C ASP A 485 14.55 0.68 25.67
N ASN A 486 14.14 0.30 24.46
CA ASN A 486 13.05 -0.64 24.21
C ASN A 486 13.51 -1.95 23.55
N LEU A 487 13.88 -2.93 24.37
CA LEU A 487 14.37 -4.25 23.93
C LEU A 487 13.34 -5.02 23.07
N ASP A 488 12.04 -4.82 23.29
CA ASP A 488 10.97 -5.46 22.51
C ASP A 488 11.12 -5.15 21.03
N ARG A 489 11.46 -3.89 20.71
CA ARG A 489 11.54 -3.43 19.34
C ARG A 489 12.63 -4.14 18.55
N LEU A 490 13.72 -4.57 19.19
CA LEU A 490 14.75 -5.41 18.55
C LEU A 490 14.23 -6.80 18.17
N ARG A 491 13.32 -7.38 18.98
CA ARG A 491 12.65 -8.65 18.64
C ARG A 491 11.74 -8.47 17.43
N TRP A 492 10.92 -7.41 17.41
CA TRP A 492 9.99 -7.11 16.32
C TRP A 492 10.66 -6.63 15.02
N THR A 493 11.82 -5.98 15.06
CA THR A 493 12.59 -5.68 13.85
C THR A 493 13.22 -6.95 13.28
N LYS A 494 13.89 -7.79 14.09
CA LYS A 494 14.50 -9.04 13.64
C LYS A 494 13.46 -10.03 13.07
N ALA A 495 12.36 -10.27 13.79
CA ALA A 495 11.29 -11.17 13.33
C ALA A 495 10.51 -10.63 12.11
N GLY A 496 10.45 -9.31 11.93
CA GLY A 496 9.82 -8.67 10.77
C GLY A 496 10.71 -8.63 9.51
N MET A 497 12.02 -8.40 9.70
CA MET A 497 12.98 -8.26 8.60
C MET A 497 13.09 -9.53 7.76
N THR A 498 13.16 -10.71 8.39
CA THR A 498 13.29 -12.01 7.70
C THR A 498 12.11 -12.38 6.80
N LYS A 499 10.95 -11.71 6.92
CA LYS A 499 9.74 -12.06 6.15
C LYS A 499 9.08 -10.92 5.36
N ARG A 500 9.50 -9.66 5.55
CA ARG A 500 8.78 -8.48 4.99
C ARG A 500 9.61 -7.32 4.42
N GLU A 501 10.91 -7.21 4.68
CA GLU A 501 11.70 -6.03 4.24
C GLU A 501 12.42 -6.20 2.89
N LEU A 502 12.21 -7.31 2.18
CA LEU A 502 12.69 -7.53 0.79
C LEU A 502 11.92 -6.74 -0.30
N LEU A 503 10.97 -5.87 0.07
CA LEU A 503 10.28 -4.99 -0.89
C LEU A 503 11.10 -3.70 -1.11
N PRO A 504 11.68 -3.45 -2.32
CA PRO A 504 12.71 -2.42 -2.49
C PRO A 504 12.23 -0.97 -2.38
N SER A 505 10.91 -0.72 -2.39
CA SER A 505 10.40 0.64 -2.28
C SER A 505 10.41 1.12 -0.83
N LYS A 506 11.60 1.56 -0.37
CA LYS A 506 11.68 2.75 0.49
C LYS A 506 11.06 3.92 -0.29
N GLN A 507 9.73 3.98 -0.36
CA GLN A 507 9.06 5.25 -0.65
C GLN A 507 9.55 6.19 0.45
N HIS A 508 10.35 7.19 0.06
CA HIS A 508 10.87 8.19 0.99
C HIS A 508 9.70 9.06 1.45
N LYS A 509 8.88 8.52 2.37
CA LYS A 509 7.86 9.28 3.08
C LYS A 509 8.57 10.47 3.69
N VAL A 510 8.14 11.67 3.30
CA VAL A 510 8.74 12.91 3.78
C VAL A 510 8.79 12.85 5.31
N LYS A 511 10.00 12.97 5.87
CA LYS A 511 10.23 13.07 7.31
C LYS A 511 10.67 14.49 7.58
N ILE A 512 9.87 15.20 8.37
CA ILE A 512 10.35 16.41 9.04
C ILE A 512 11.40 15.96 10.05
N THR A 513 12.53 16.64 10.00
CA THR A 513 13.71 16.45 10.85
C THR A 513 14.35 17.82 10.99
N ARG A 514 15.28 17.98 11.94
CA ARG A 514 16.13 19.18 11.96
C ARG A 514 16.77 19.39 10.58
N ILE A 515 16.72 20.63 10.13
CA ILE A 515 17.33 21.15 8.92
C ILE A 515 18.67 21.74 9.34
N ASP A 516 19.74 21.00 9.04
CA ASP A 516 21.11 21.42 9.35
C ASP A 516 21.78 22.10 8.14
N HIS A 517 21.25 21.87 6.93
CA HIS A 517 21.69 22.47 5.67
C HIS A 517 20.49 22.96 4.86
N LEU A 518 20.44 24.27 4.62
CA LEU A 518 19.58 24.93 3.64
C LEU A 518 20.47 25.42 2.50
N LEU A 519 20.15 25.02 1.28
CA LEU A 519 20.74 25.57 0.07
C LEU A 519 19.63 26.29 -0.69
N ASP A 520 19.84 27.56 -1.00
CA ASP A 520 19.01 28.23 -1.99
C ASP A 520 19.36 27.65 -3.35
N VAL A 521 18.34 27.32 -4.14
CA VAL A 521 18.53 26.94 -5.53
C VAL A 521 18.66 28.24 -6.30
N ILE A 522 19.83 28.86 -6.19
CA ILE A 522 20.20 29.99 -7.03
C ILE A 522 20.10 29.52 -8.48
N GLN A 523 19.55 30.36 -9.34
CA GLN A 523 19.16 30.01 -10.70
C GLN A 523 20.37 30.01 -11.67
N ASP A 524 21.54 29.58 -11.17
CA ASP A 524 22.87 29.66 -11.79
C ASP A 524 23.03 28.72 -13.00
N ASP A 525 22.12 27.76 -13.22
CA ASP A 525 22.10 26.90 -14.41
C ASP A 525 21.89 27.68 -15.74
N LEU A 526 21.59 28.98 -15.68
CA LEU A 526 21.58 29.89 -16.83
C LEU A 526 22.88 30.69 -17.02
N ALA A 527 23.87 30.53 -16.13
CA ALA A 527 25.12 31.31 -16.10
C ALA A 527 26.39 30.44 -16.24
N ALA A 528 26.30 29.31 -16.95
CA ALA A 528 27.49 28.54 -17.35
C ALA A 528 28.28 29.31 -18.45
N PRO A 529 29.60 29.52 -18.30
CA PRO A 529 30.32 30.49 -19.12
C PRO A 529 30.69 29.96 -20.52
N ALA A 530 30.47 30.79 -21.55
CA ALA A 530 30.94 30.58 -22.92
C ALA A 530 32.47 30.78 -23.10
N ALA A 531 33.27 30.59 -22.03
CA ALA A 531 34.69 30.94 -21.96
C ALA A 531 35.53 29.77 -21.44
N ALA A 532 35.72 28.76 -22.30
CA ALA A 532 36.66 27.66 -22.07
C ALA A 532 37.24 27.16 -23.40
N SER A 533 37.98 28.02 -24.09
CA SER A 533 38.84 27.65 -25.22
C SER A 533 40.29 28.07 -24.96
N VAL A 534 41.22 27.20 -25.34
CA VAL A 534 42.68 27.40 -25.36
C VAL A 534 43.38 27.45 -23.98
N THR A 535 43.93 26.30 -23.57
CA THR A 535 45.34 26.16 -23.14
C THR A 535 45.79 24.70 -23.34
N PRO A 536 47.00 24.43 -23.85
CA PRO A 536 47.52 23.07 -24.00
C PRO A 536 48.22 22.58 -22.73
N VAL A 537 48.05 21.30 -22.40
CA VAL A 537 48.72 20.65 -21.27
C VAL A 537 50.14 20.25 -21.65
N MET A 538 51.12 20.66 -20.84
CA MET A 538 52.51 20.21 -20.94
C MET A 538 52.77 19.10 -19.90
N MET A 539 53.63 18.13 -20.24
CA MET A 539 53.91 16.95 -19.41
C MET A 539 54.71 17.27 -18.14
N SER A 540 54.47 16.51 -17.08
CA SER A 540 55.56 16.02 -16.21
C SER A 540 55.29 14.59 -15.72
N THR A 541 56.36 13.81 -15.69
CA THR A 541 56.43 12.39 -15.29
C THR A 541 57.03 12.23 -13.89
N VAL A 542 56.92 11.00 -13.34
CA VAL A 542 57.57 10.38 -12.13
C VAL A 542 56.47 9.56 -11.41
N SER A 543 56.32 8.24 -11.62
CA SER A 543 57.08 7.10 -11.02
C SER A 543 57.01 7.12 -9.47
N ASN A 544 56.79 6.05 -8.68
CA ASN A 544 56.88 4.58 -8.80
C ASN A 544 56.00 3.91 -7.70
N ALA A 545 55.68 2.60 -7.61
CA ALA A 545 55.82 1.45 -8.51
C ALA A 545 54.97 0.21 -8.04
N SER A 546 54.81 -0.75 -8.95
CA SER A 546 54.86 -2.23 -8.75
C SER A 546 53.85 -3.00 -7.86
N ARG A 547 52.98 -3.79 -8.52
CA ARG A 547 52.90 -5.29 -8.49
C ARG A 547 51.76 -5.75 -9.43
N THR A 548 52.04 -6.31 -10.62
CA THR A 548 52.17 -7.76 -10.94
C THR A 548 50.96 -8.63 -10.55
N SER A 549 50.47 -9.59 -11.36
CA SER A 549 50.75 -9.99 -12.76
C SER A 549 49.75 -11.09 -13.21
N ARG A 550 49.38 -11.09 -14.50
CA ARG A 550 48.84 -12.16 -15.39
C ARG A 550 47.76 -11.55 -16.31
N SER A 551 48.03 -11.24 -17.58
CA SER A 551 48.35 -12.13 -18.71
C SER A 551 47.24 -13.15 -18.99
N GLY A 552 46.63 -13.24 -20.17
CA GLY A 552 46.80 -12.44 -21.40
C GLY A 552 46.83 -13.34 -22.66
N MET A 553 46.14 -12.94 -23.73
CA MET A 553 46.44 -13.41 -25.09
C MET A 553 45.90 -12.42 -26.13
N ARG A 554 46.78 -11.96 -27.03
CA ARG A 554 46.49 -11.18 -28.24
C ARG A 554 46.72 -12.08 -29.45
N MET A 555 46.00 -11.83 -30.54
CA MET A 555 46.51 -12.02 -31.89
C MET A 555 46.22 -10.73 -32.67
N ALA A 556 47.16 -10.30 -33.50
CA ALA A 556 47.07 -9.13 -34.36
C ALA A 556 47.54 -9.54 -35.76
N PHE A 557 47.13 -8.80 -36.78
CA PHE A 557 47.68 -8.86 -38.14
C PHE A 557 47.66 -7.47 -38.76
N ASP A 558 48.71 -7.13 -39.50
CA ASP A 558 49.00 -5.80 -40.04
C ASP A 558 48.88 -5.71 -41.57
N ALA A 559 48.61 -4.49 -42.07
CA ALA A 559 48.97 -3.95 -43.40
C ALA A 559 48.33 -4.57 -44.67
N PRO A 560 48.41 -3.95 -45.87
CA PRO A 560 49.07 -2.67 -46.25
C PRO A 560 48.18 -1.66 -47.05
N PRO A 561 48.70 -0.47 -47.45
CA PRO A 561 47.98 0.56 -48.23
C PRO A 561 48.49 0.80 -49.68
N VAL A 562 47.56 1.08 -50.62
CA VAL A 562 47.73 1.60 -52.01
C VAL A 562 46.39 2.26 -52.45
N GLY A 563 46.25 3.27 -53.33
CA GLY A 563 47.21 4.19 -53.98
C GLY A 563 46.63 4.93 -55.22
N ALA A 564 46.77 6.26 -55.25
CA ALA A 564 46.65 7.28 -56.34
C ALA A 564 45.86 7.05 -57.67
N ALA A 565 44.98 8.02 -58.01
CA ALA A 565 44.73 8.67 -59.33
C ALA A 565 43.70 9.81 -59.09
N VAL A 566 43.86 11.11 -59.41
CA VAL A 566 44.24 11.83 -60.65
C VAL A 566 43.17 11.80 -61.75
N VAL A 567 42.41 12.90 -61.90
CA VAL A 567 41.97 13.55 -63.16
C VAL A 567 41.73 15.05 -62.86
N GLU A 568 42.16 15.94 -63.75
CA GLU A 568 41.95 17.40 -63.73
C GLU A 568 40.71 17.81 -64.56
N ASP A 569 40.09 18.96 -64.28
CA ASP A 569 40.25 20.19 -65.09
C ASP A 569 39.04 21.17 -65.09
N SER A 570 39.36 22.45 -65.27
CA SER A 570 38.59 23.56 -65.88
C SER A 570 37.55 24.40 -65.08
N SER A 571 38.01 25.65 -64.83
CA SER A 571 37.34 26.96 -65.01
C SER A 571 36.16 27.45 -64.16
N ASP A 572 36.45 28.54 -63.44
CA ASP A 572 35.73 29.84 -63.37
C ASP A 572 34.26 29.90 -62.88
N ASP A 573 34.03 30.50 -61.69
CA ASP A 573 33.98 31.97 -61.57
C ASP A 573 34.02 32.45 -60.10
N VAL A 574 34.52 33.66 -59.83
CA VAL A 574 34.82 34.14 -58.46
C VAL A 574 33.86 35.23 -57.98
N VAL A 575 33.13 34.97 -56.88
CA VAL A 575 32.51 36.02 -56.04
C VAL A 575 32.66 35.66 -54.54
N PRO A 576 33.30 36.50 -53.70
CA PRO A 576 33.48 36.20 -52.28
C PRO A 576 32.17 36.32 -51.47
N PHE A 577 31.70 35.20 -50.91
CA PHE A 577 30.43 35.12 -50.16
C PHE A 577 30.55 35.48 -48.65
N ASP A 578 31.63 36.14 -48.23
CA ASP A 578 31.93 36.32 -46.79
C ASP A 578 31.23 37.51 -46.10
N TYR A 579 30.63 38.44 -46.84
CA TYR A 579 29.99 39.63 -46.26
C TYR A 579 28.53 39.47 -45.80
N LEU A 580 27.84 38.39 -46.19
CA LEU A 580 26.46 38.12 -45.74
C LEU A 580 26.38 37.29 -44.43
N SER A 581 27.43 36.54 -44.12
CA SER A 581 27.54 35.68 -42.92
C SER A 581 27.66 36.48 -41.62
N SER A 582 28.35 37.63 -41.65
CA SER A 582 28.59 38.50 -40.51
C SER A 582 27.35 39.32 -40.11
N SER A 583 26.65 39.91 -41.08
CA SER A 583 25.43 40.70 -40.86
C SER A 583 24.30 39.87 -40.22
N LEU A 584 24.04 38.67 -40.76
CA LEU A 584 23.03 37.75 -40.20
C LEU A 584 23.37 37.25 -38.78
N LYS A 585 24.65 37.11 -38.44
CA LYS A 585 25.08 36.76 -37.07
C LYS A 585 24.82 37.91 -36.10
N LEU A 586 25.14 39.15 -36.49
CA LEU A 586 24.92 40.34 -35.66
C LEU A 586 23.42 40.59 -35.42
N GLN A 587 22.59 40.47 -36.46
CA GLN A 587 21.14 40.64 -36.34
C GLN A 587 20.49 39.52 -35.48
N ARG A 588 21.03 38.29 -35.54
CA ARG A 588 20.60 37.19 -34.67
C ARG A 588 21.07 37.35 -33.22
N GLN A 589 22.26 37.92 -32.98
CA GLN A 589 22.75 38.27 -31.64
C GLN A 589 21.92 39.39 -31.01
N ASN A 590 21.59 40.44 -31.77
CA ASN A 590 20.74 41.52 -31.29
C ASN A 590 19.33 41.03 -30.97
N LEU A 591 18.73 40.17 -31.81
CA LEU A 591 17.42 39.58 -31.52
C LEU A 591 17.44 38.66 -30.28
N VAL A 592 18.53 37.92 -30.06
CA VAL A 592 18.71 37.10 -28.84
C VAL A 592 18.89 37.99 -27.62
N GLN A 593 19.68 39.06 -27.68
CA GLN A 593 19.82 40.03 -26.58
C GLN A 593 18.51 40.78 -26.28
N GLU A 594 17.71 41.12 -27.29
CA GLU A 594 16.42 41.79 -27.11
C GLU A 594 15.38 40.82 -26.52
N MET A 595 15.40 39.54 -26.91
CA MET A 595 14.62 38.48 -26.25
C MET A 595 15.11 38.20 -24.81
N GLU A 596 16.42 38.22 -24.53
CA GLU A 596 16.96 38.11 -23.17
C GLU A 596 16.61 39.34 -22.31
N ALA A 597 16.59 40.54 -22.89
CA ALA A 597 16.15 41.75 -22.20
C ALA A 597 14.66 41.71 -21.83
N LEU A 598 13.81 41.19 -22.73
CA LEU A 598 12.40 40.87 -22.48
C LEU A 598 12.20 39.65 -21.56
N GLN A 599 13.23 38.83 -21.35
CA GLN A 599 13.25 37.70 -20.40
C GLN A 599 13.95 38.00 -19.08
N ARG A 600 14.29 39.28 -18.79
CA ARG A 600 14.63 39.67 -17.42
C ARG A 600 13.48 39.25 -16.50
N PRO A 601 13.70 38.32 -15.54
CA PRO A 601 12.61 37.81 -14.75
C PRO A 601 12.03 38.95 -13.92
N HIS A 602 10.71 39.12 -13.98
CA HIS A 602 9.99 39.96 -13.04
C HIS A 602 10.15 39.31 -11.65
N VAL A 603 11.17 39.74 -10.88
CA VAL A 603 11.51 39.23 -9.54
C VAL A 603 10.53 39.79 -8.52
N ASP A 604 9.24 39.52 -8.74
CA ASP A 604 8.13 40.09 -8.00
C ASP A 604 7.03 39.04 -7.82
N LYS A 605 7.45 37.88 -7.33
CA LYS A 605 6.60 36.74 -6.96
C LYS A 605 7.09 36.27 -5.61
N GLY A 606 6.25 36.36 -4.58
CA GLY A 606 6.61 36.17 -3.16
C GLY A 606 7.01 34.74 -2.74
N TYR A 607 7.51 33.92 -3.67
CA TYR A 607 7.92 32.54 -3.46
C TYR A 607 9.25 32.26 -4.18
N SER A 608 10.12 31.50 -3.52
CA SER A 608 11.42 31.04 -4.02
C SER A 608 11.52 29.52 -3.93
N VAL A 609 12.46 28.91 -4.65
CA VAL A 609 12.71 27.46 -4.55
C VAL A 609 13.94 27.19 -3.66
N ILE A 610 13.73 26.41 -2.61
CA ILE A 610 14.76 26.04 -1.64
C ILE A 610 15.06 24.54 -1.74
N ARG A 611 16.27 24.12 -1.38
CA ARG A 611 16.66 22.72 -1.28
C ARG A 611 16.93 22.35 0.17
N ILE A 612 16.15 21.39 0.67
CA ILE A 612 16.32 20.77 1.99
C ILE A 612 16.75 19.32 1.76
N ARG A 613 18.02 19.01 2.04
CA ARG A 613 18.70 17.76 1.65
C ARG A 613 18.63 17.54 0.13
N ASP A 614 18.04 16.44 -0.32
CA ASP A 614 17.97 16.03 -1.72
C ASP A 614 16.65 16.42 -2.40
N LYS A 615 15.81 17.21 -1.71
CA LYS A 615 14.49 17.61 -2.22
C LYS A 615 14.32 19.12 -2.23
N GLN A 616 13.74 19.61 -3.33
CA GLN A 616 13.37 21.00 -3.54
C GLN A 616 11.94 21.27 -3.04
N TRP A 617 11.71 22.48 -2.52
CA TRP A 617 10.47 22.94 -1.91
C TRP A 617 10.15 24.39 -2.33
N ILE A 618 8.86 24.73 -2.41
CA ILE A 618 8.40 26.12 -2.52
C ILE A 618 8.57 26.76 -1.14
N SER A 619 9.23 27.92 -1.06
CA SER A 619 9.41 28.72 0.16
C SER A 619 8.80 30.09 -0.03
N ALA A 620 8.08 30.61 0.96
CA ALA A 620 7.67 32.01 0.97
C ALA A 620 8.89 32.95 1.08
N ILE A 621 8.76 34.16 0.56
CA ILE A 621 9.67 35.30 0.79
C ILE A 621 8.93 36.23 1.76
N GLU A 622 9.25 36.10 3.04
CA GLU A 622 8.59 36.76 4.18
C GLU A 622 9.60 37.00 5.30
N ASP A 623 9.27 37.85 6.27
CA ASP A 623 10.14 38.11 7.42
C ASP A 623 10.25 36.87 8.35
N PRO A 624 11.39 36.64 9.04
CA PRO A 624 11.49 35.57 10.03
C PRO A 624 10.46 35.61 11.16
N LEU A 625 9.95 36.79 11.54
CA LEU A 625 8.89 36.94 12.55
C LEU A 625 7.52 36.54 11.99
N ASP A 626 7.16 37.03 10.80
CA ASP A 626 5.96 36.59 10.08
C ASP A 626 5.92 35.06 9.93
N ALA A 627 7.07 34.45 9.62
CA ALA A 627 7.20 33.01 9.50
C ALA A 627 6.96 32.25 10.83
N VAL A 628 7.25 32.86 11.99
CA VAL A 628 6.91 32.28 13.31
C VAL A 628 5.40 32.35 13.53
N ASP A 629 4.77 33.51 13.32
CA ASP A 629 3.30 33.67 13.45
C ASP A 629 2.54 32.70 12.54
N ARG A 630 3.02 32.49 11.30
CA ARG A 630 2.47 31.48 10.38
C ARG A 630 2.65 30.05 10.90
N CYS A 631 3.75 29.75 11.58
CA CYS A 631 3.98 28.42 12.17
C CYS A 631 3.09 28.18 13.40
N ASP A 632 2.82 29.19 14.23
CA ASP A 632 1.83 29.10 15.31
C ASP A 632 0.39 28.94 14.78
N GLU A 633 0.03 29.62 13.68
CA GLU A 633 -1.24 29.37 12.98
C GLU A 633 -1.34 27.90 12.52
N LEU A 634 -0.26 27.35 11.94
CA LEU A 634 -0.20 25.95 11.52
C LEU A 634 -0.24 24.96 12.69
N PHE A 635 0.30 25.30 13.86
CA PHE A 635 0.21 24.47 15.07
C PHE A 635 -1.21 24.39 15.60
N SER A 636 -1.90 25.53 15.69
CA SER A 636 -3.31 25.60 16.08
C SER A 636 -4.17 24.73 15.15
N LEU A 637 -4.07 24.96 13.82
CA LEU A 637 -4.78 24.17 12.82
C LEU A 637 -4.44 22.67 12.86
N ALA A 638 -3.20 22.30 13.19
CA ALA A 638 -2.80 20.89 13.30
C ALA A 638 -3.39 20.20 14.54
N THR A 639 -3.54 20.96 15.64
CA THR A 639 -4.19 20.48 16.87
C THR A 639 -5.69 20.32 16.64
N ASP A 640 -6.34 21.28 15.97
CA ASP A 640 -7.75 21.17 15.55
C ASP A 640 -7.99 19.97 14.62
N VAL A 641 -7.08 19.74 13.65
CA VAL A 641 -7.16 18.58 12.75
C VAL A 641 -7.00 17.26 13.51
N LEU A 642 -6.13 17.20 14.51
CA LEU A 642 -5.98 16.01 15.36
C LEU A 642 -7.26 15.75 16.17
N HIS A 643 -7.85 16.76 16.82
CA HIS A 643 -9.10 16.61 17.56
C HIS A 643 -10.26 16.19 16.64
N HIS A 644 -10.44 16.85 15.49
CA HIS A 644 -11.45 16.45 14.50
C HIS A 644 -11.22 15.02 13.95
N ALA A 645 -9.97 14.58 13.79
CA ALA A 645 -9.66 13.22 13.40
C ALA A 645 -10.03 12.19 14.49
N ILE A 646 -9.80 12.52 15.76
CA ILE A 646 -10.18 11.69 16.92
C ILE A 646 -11.71 11.59 16.99
N ASP A 647 -12.43 12.71 16.93
CA ASP A 647 -13.89 12.77 17.03
C ASP A 647 -14.59 12.07 15.84
N SER A 648 -14.01 12.14 14.64
CA SER A 648 -14.50 11.42 13.46
C SER A 648 -14.08 9.95 13.40
N THR A 649 -13.26 9.48 14.35
CA THR A 649 -12.70 8.11 14.45
C THR A 649 -11.85 7.65 13.24
N ASP A 650 -11.34 8.57 12.40
CA ASP A 650 -10.41 8.22 11.32
C ASP A 650 -8.99 8.01 11.85
N GLN A 651 -8.68 6.77 12.23
CA GLN A 651 -7.36 6.36 12.71
C GLN A 651 -6.20 6.71 11.78
N THR A 652 -6.43 6.91 10.47
CA THR A 652 -5.36 7.29 9.54
C THR A 652 -5.10 8.79 9.60
N ALA A 653 -6.15 9.60 9.67
CA ALA A 653 -6.02 11.04 9.89
C ALA A 653 -5.38 11.32 11.26
N VAL A 654 -5.81 10.60 12.31
CA VAL A 654 -5.21 10.63 13.66
C VAL A 654 -3.71 10.30 13.58
N LEU A 655 -3.34 9.20 12.91
CA LEU A 655 -1.94 8.79 12.73
C LEU A 655 -1.11 9.86 12.00
N GLU A 656 -1.59 10.44 10.90
CA GLU A 656 -0.81 11.42 10.12
C GLU A 656 -0.71 12.78 10.81
N ALA A 657 -1.76 13.23 11.51
CA ALA A 657 -1.74 14.45 12.32
C ALA A 657 -0.82 14.30 13.55
N ALA A 658 -0.95 13.21 14.29
CA ALA A 658 -0.08 12.92 15.44
C ALA A 658 1.39 12.75 15.02
N LEU A 659 1.67 12.05 13.91
CA LEU A 659 3.03 11.95 13.38
C LEU A 659 3.58 13.30 12.91
N TYR A 660 2.76 14.18 12.34
CA TYR A 660 3.20 15.53 11.93
C TYR A 660 3.68 16.34 13.14
N LEU A 661 2.83 16.45 14.17
CA LEU A 661 3.15 17.16 15.42
C LEU A 661 4.36 16.54 16.13
N LEU A 662 4.41 15.21 16.28
CA LEU A 662 5.53 14.51 16.91
C LEU A 662 6.86 14.76 16.18
N ARG A 663 6.86 14.84 14.84
CA ARG A 663 8.08 15.11 14.06
C ARG A 663 8.57 16.54 14.20
N LEU A 664 7.67 17.52 14.26
CA LEU A 664 8.04 18.92 14.53
C LEU A 664 8.68 19.08 15.92
N TYR A 665 8.11 18.39 16.91
CA TYR A 665 8.66 18.32 18.27
C TYR A 665 10.04 17.62 18.31
N GLN A 666 10.19 16.45 17.68
CA GLN A 666 11.47 15.74 17.57
C GLN A 666 12.55 16.57 16.82
N ALA A 667 12.14 17.37 15.83
CA ALA A 667 13.02 18.28 15.11
C ALA A 667 13.42 19.54 15.91
N ARG A 668 12.84 19.72 17.10
CA ARG A 668 13.02 20.88 18.01
C ARG A 668 12.47 22.20 17.46
N TYR A 669 11.46 22.13 16.61
CA TYR A 669 10.77 23.31 16.09
C TYR A 669 9.53 23.67 16.92
N LEU A 670 8.79 22.66 17.36
CA LEU A 670 7.55 22.80 18.11
C LEU A 670 7.74 22.46 19.61
N ARG A 671 7.26 23.35 20.47
CA ARG A 671 7.10 23.12 21.92
C ARG A 671 5.69 22.60 22.18
N LEU A 672 5.57 21.32 22.52
CA LEU A 672 4.29 20.73 22.91
C LEU A 672 4.05 20.93 24.41
N GLY A 673 2.87 21.44 24.75
CA GLY A 673 2.37 21.43 26.13
C GLY A 673 2.07 19.99 26.59
N LYS A 674 2.20 19.72 27.90
CA LYS A 674 2.00 18.38 28.49
C LYS A 674 0.71 17.69 28.04
N ALA A 675 -0.43 18.41 28.06
CA ALA A 675 -1.73 17.87 27.65
C ALA A 675 -1.75 17.48 26.16
N THR A 676 -1.35 18.39 25.26
CA THR A 676 -1.27 18.11 23.81
C THR A 676 -0.32 16.96 23.49
N TYR A 677 0.78 16.84 24.24
CA TYR A 677 1.73 15.73 24.08
C TYR A 677 1.11 14.38 24.45
N VAL A 678 0.36 14.31 25.57
CA VAL A 678 -0.41 13.10 25.93
C VAL A 678 -1.38 12.73 24.82
N VAL A 679 -2.16 13.69 24.29
CA VAL A 679 -3.08 13.46 23.16
C VAL A 679 -2.34 12.90 21.94
N VAL A 680 -1.21 13.51 21.54
CA VAL A 680 -0.40 13.09 20.39
C VAL A 680 0.16 11.68 20.58
N VAL A 681 0.67 11.31 21.76
CA VAL A 681 1.26 9.99 21.97
C VAL A 681 0.18 8.91 22.14
N CYS A 682 -0.92 9.18 22.85
CA CYS A 682 -2.07 8.27 22.94
C CYS A 682 -2.68 8.01 21.57
N SER A 683 -2.77 9.03 20.72
CA SER A 683 -3.19 8.90 19.32
C SER A 683 -2.36 7.89 18.53
N LEU A 684 -1.09 7.67 18.88
CA LEU A 684 -0.23 6.67 18.22
C LEU A 684 -0.46 5.24 18.77
N CYS A 685 -0.93 5.10 20.02
CA CYS A 685 -1.31 3.81 20.61
C CYS A 685 -2.52 3.17 19.93
N SER A 686 -3.44 3.97 19.37
CA SER A 686 -4.64 3.48 18.65
C SER A 686 -4.38 3.04 17.20
N THR A 687 -3.12 3.06 16.74
CA THR A 687 -2.78 2.89 15.32
C THR A 687 -2.45 1.45 14.95
N SER A 688 -2.72 1.06 13.69
CA SER A 688 -2.41 -0.29 13.19
C SER A 688 -0.92 -0.60 13.01
N ASN A 689 -0.02 0.35 13.31
CA ASN A 689 1.42 0.17 13.16
C ASN A 689 2.05 -0.28 14.48
N LEU A 690 2.14 -1.60 14.68
CA LEU A 690 2.70 -2.26 15.86
C LEU A 690 4.02 -1.62 16.35
N LYS A 691 4.95 -1.27 15.44
CA LYS A 691 6.22 -0.62 15.81
C LYS A 691 6.01 0.75 16.47
N LEU A 692 5.04 1.55 16.00
CA LEU A 692 4.70 2.85 16.60
C LEU A 692 3.91 2.71 17.91
N VAL A 693 3.03 1.72 18.03
CA VAL A 693 2.32 1.41 19.29
C VAL A 693 3.32 1.06 20.39
N VAL A 694 4.30 0.20 20.08
CA VAL A 694 5.40 -0.17 20.99
C VAL A 694 6.23 1.04 21.43
N ASP A 695 6.61 1.92 20.49
CA ASP A 695 7.34 3.16 20.80
C ASP A 695 6.51 4.13 21.67
N ALA A 696 5.21 4.29 21.36
CA ALA A 696 4.30 5.21 22.03
C ALA A 696 3.95 4.76 23.46
N VAL A 697 3.57 3.49 23.65
CA VAL A 697 3.27 2.93 24.97
C VAL A 697 4.50 2.96 25.87
N HIS A 698 5.68 2.64 25.33
CA HIS A 698 6.92 2.72 26.13
C HIS A 698 7.26 4.16 26.52
N THR A 699 7.02 5.13 25.63
CA THR A 699 7.17 6.56 25.93
C THR A 699 6.22 7.01 27.04
N LEU A 700 4.95 6.62 26.99
CA LEU A 700 3.98 6.94 28.05
C LEU A 700 4.35 6.28 29.37
N TYR A 701 4.78 5.02 29.34
CA TYR A 701 5.26 4.30 30.52
C TYR A 701 6.44 5.01 31.19
N LYS A 702 7.46 5.38 30.41
CA LYS A 702 8.61 6.15 30.92
C LYS A 702 8.19 7.46 31.57
N LEU A 703 7.29 8.21 30.94
CA LEU A 703 6.91 9.54 31.40
C LEU A 703 5.88 9.59 32.52
N VAL A 704 5.06 8.55 32.68
CA VAL A 704 4.00 8.48 33.71
C VAL A 704 4.40 7.63 34.92
N VAL A 705 5.18 6.56 34.71
CA VAL A 705 5.51 5.57 35.75
C VAL A 705 6.95 5.71 36.23
N ASP A 706 7.94 5.76 35.33
CA ASP A 706 9.36 5.76 35.73
C ASP A 706 9.86 7.16 36.13
N ASP A 707 9.74 8.14 35.24
CA ASP A 707 10.34 9.49 35.39
C ASP A 707 9.34 10.53 35.99
N VAL A 708 8.05 10.16 36.09
CA VAL A 708 6.93 10.98 36.65
C VAL A 708 6.86 12.42 36.10
N VAL A 709 7.26 12.62 34.84
CA VAL A 709 7.23 13.92 34.14
C VAL A 709 5.79 14.34 33.78
N LEU A 710 4.92 13.37 33.52
CA LEU A 710 3.51 13.58 33.16
C LEU A 710 2.61 13.17 34.32
N SER A 711 2.05 14.16 35.03
CA SER A 711 1.05 13.89 36.07
C SER A 711 -0.13 13.09 35.50
N PRO A 712 -0.52 11.96 36.13
CA PRO A 712 -1.69 11.18 35.71
C PRO A 712 -3.00 12.00 35.71
N SER A 713 -3.09 13.07 36.51
CA SER A 713 -4.27 13.96 36.52
C SER A 713 -4.52 14.71 35.20
N LEU A 714 -3.49 14.91 34.37
CA LEU A 714 -3.64 15.55 33.05
C LEU A 714 -4.56 14.76 32.11
N TRP A 715 -4.59 13.44 32.26
CA TRP A 715 -5.41 12.54 31.45
C TRP A 715 -6.91 12.74 31.69
N LEU A 716 -7.29 13.19 32.90
CA LEU A 716 -8.67 13.43 33.29
C LEU A 716 -9.30 14.61 32.53
N GLN A 717 -8.47 15.48 31.93
CA GLN A 717 -8.91 16.56 31.05
C GLN A 717 -9.30 16.05 29.65
N SER A 718 -8.72 14.92 29.20
CA SER A 718 -8.81 14.42 27.82
C SER A 718 -9.52 13.07 27.74
N LYS A 719 -10.85 13.13 27.64
CA LYS A 719 -11.80 12.00 27.58
C LYS A 719 -11.36 10.80 26.73
N THR A 720 -10.75 11.05 25.58
CA THR A 720 -10.38 10.01 24.59
C THR A 720 -8.99 9.41 24.78
N CYS A 721 -8.12 10.00 25.60
CA CYS A 721 -6.72 9.55 25.72
C CYS A 721 -6.61 8.15 26.34
N LEU A 722 -7.43 7.84 27.36
CA LEU A 722 -7.42 6.53 27.99
C LEU A 722 -7.94 5.43 27.05
N ASP A 723 -9.01 5.66 26.29
CA ASP A 723 -9.49 4.70 25.28
C ASP A 723 -8.44 4.42 24.20
N MET A 724 -7.77 5.47 23.69
CA MET A 724 -6.71 5.32 22.69
C MET A 724 -5.48 4.58 23.23
N LEU A 725 -5.12 4.78 24.50
CA LEU A 725 -4.10 3.97 25.19
C LEU A 725 -4.52 2.50 25.28
N LEU A 726 -5.77 2.23 25.72
CA LEU A 726 -6.27 0.88 25.95
C LEU A 726 -6.42 0.04 24.68
N CYS A 727 -6.45 0.65 23.49
CA CYS A 727 -6.24 -0.07 22.22
C CYS A 727 -4.92 -0.85 22.16
N ALA A 728 -3.90 -0.48 22.93
CA ALA A 728 -2.63 -1.19 22.97
C ALA A 728 -2.64 -2.47 23.83
N LEU A 729 -3.75 -2.76 24.55
CA LEU A 729 -3.96 -4.07 25.18
C LEU A 729 -4.18 -5.18 24.13
N ASP A 730 -4.64 -4.83 22.93
CA ASP A 730 -4.81 -5.76 21.79
C ASP A 730 -3.45 -6.09 21.10
N HIS A 731 -2.32 -5.64 21.65
CA HIS A 731 -1.00 -5.76 21.03
C HIS A 731 -0.31 -7.10 21.36
N PRO A 732 0.26 -7.86 20.39
CA PRO A 732 0.82 -9.21 20.62
C PRO A 732 2.10 -9.28 21.46
N SER A 733 2.61 -8.17 22.00
CA SER A 733 3.84 -8.12 22.79
C SER A 733 3.50 -7.94 24.26
N LEU A 734 3.69 -8.99 25.07
CA LEU A 734 3.34 -9.01 26.49
C LEU A 734 3.89 -7.81 27.26
N VAL A 735 5.17 -7.47 27.10
CA VAL A 735 5.82 -6.32 27.73
C VAL A 735 5.16 -4.97 27.35
N THR A 736 4.58 -4.86 26.16
CA THR A 736 3.81 -3.67 25.74
C THR A 736 2.45 -3.63 26.44
N ILE A 737 1.80 -4.78 26.61
CA ILE A 737 0.56 -4.91 27.40
C ILE A 737 0.82 -4.56 28.86
N THR A 738 1.90 -5.07 29.48
CA THR A 738 2.30 -4.73 30.85
C THR A 738 2.48 -3.23 31.02
N LYS A 739 3.28 -2.59 30.15
CA LYS A 739 3.50 -1.15 30.16
C LYS A 739 2.20 -0.36 29.98
N CYS A 740 1.30 -0.80 29.09
CA CYS A 740 -0.02 -0.19 28.88
C CYS A 740 -0.90 -0.30 30.14
N ALA A 741 -0.98 -1.49 30.76
CA ALA A 741 -1.75 -1.73 31.97
C ALA A 741 -1.21 -0.92 33.16
N LEU A 742 0.11 -0.80 33.33
CA LEU A 742 0.71 0.00 34.40
C LEU A 742 0.41 1.51 34.24
N VAL A 743 0.46 2.05 33.01
CA VAL A 743 0.03 3.44 32.75
C VAL A 743 -1.46 3.62 33.01
N ALA A 744 -2.31 2.71 32.54
CA ALA A 744 -3.75 2.77 32.78
C ALA A 744 -4.11 2.67 34.28
N LYS A 745 -3.41 1.83 35.04
CA LYS A 745 -3.52 1.74 36.51
C LYS A 745 -3.18 3.08 37.18
N ALA A 746 -2.08 3.73 36.79
CA ALA A 746 -1.68 5.02 37.34
C ALA A 746 -2.70 6.13 37.04
N VAL A 747 -3.23 6.19 35.80
CA VAL A 747 -4.27 7.15 35.39
C VAL A 747 -5.57 6.94 36.17
N LEU A 748 -6.02 5.69 36.33
CA LEU A 748 -7.24 5.39 37.06
C LEU A 748 -7.10 5.59 38.57
N ALA A 749 -5.95 5.30 39.17
CA ALA A 749 -5.68 5.65 40.57
C ALA A 749 -5.78 7.16 40.83
N ALA A 750 -5.31 8.00 39.90
CA ALA A 750 -5.50 9.45 40.00
C ALA A 750 -6.97 9.87 39.77
N ALA A 751 -7.73 9.14 38.94
CA ALA A 751 -9.17 9.34 38.79
C ALA A 751 -9.94 9.01 40.10
N GLU A 752 -9.51 7.99 40.84
CA GLU A 752 -10.08 7.61 42.15
C GLU A 752 -9.89 8.71 43.20
N VAL A 753 -8.70 9.30 43.27
CA VAL A 753 -8.42 10.44 44.17
C VAL A 753 -9.15 11.71 43.73
N THR A 754 -9.32 11.92 42.42
CA THR A 754 -9.92 13.14 41.87
C THR A 754 -11.45 13.06 41.87
N ALA A 755 -12.08 13.49 42.97
CA ALA A 755 -13.52 13.37 43.20
C ALA A 755 -14.46 13.99 42.13
N THR A 756 -13.93 14.82 41.21
CA THR A 756 -14.64 15.44 40.07
C THR A 756 -14.55 14.64 38.77
N ALA A 757 -13.74 13.58 38.69
CA ALA A 757 -13.54 12.80 37.48
C ALA A 757 -14.81 12.01 37.09
N ASN A 758 -15.38 12.33 35.93
CA ASN A 758 -16.50 11.56 35.38
C ASN A 758 -16.00 10.34 34.61
N LEU A 759 -16.01 9.17 35.28
CA LEU A 759 -15.54 7.90 34.73
C LEU A 759 -16.26 7.50 33.43
N PHE A 760 -17.56 7.81 33.30
CA PHE A 760 -18.36 7.58 32.08
C PHE A 760 -17.90 8.42 30.88
N ALA A 761 -17.17 9.51 31.13
CA ALA A 761 -16.58 10.33 30.08
C ALA A 761 -15.14 9.90 29.72
N LEU A 762 -14.50 9.07 30.55
CA LEU A 762 -13.10 8.64 30.39
C LEU A 762 -12.97 7.24 29.76
N LEU A 763 -13.98 6.39 29.93
CA LEU A 763 -14.01 5.02 29.39
C LEU A 763 -15.21 4.81 28.48
N THR A 764 -14.95 4.29 27.28
CA THR A 764 -16.02 3.86 26.36
C THR A 764 -16.37 2.39 26.65
N PRO A 765 -17.55 1.91 26.20
CA PRO A 765 -17.88 0.49 26.24
C PRO A 765 -16.84 -0.40 25.53
N ALA A 766 -16.17 0.12 24.48
CA ALA A 766 -15.08 -0.58 23.81
C ALA A 766 -13.82 -0.68 24.69
N SER A 767 -13.47 0.39 25.44
CA SER A 767 -12.37 0.37 26.41
C SER A 767 -12.59 -0.69 27.49
N ILE A 768 -13.83 -0.76 28.02
CA ILE A 768 -14.23 -1.74 29.04
C ILE A 768 -14.17 -3.16 28.47
N GLY A 769 -14.64 -3.35 27.23
CA GLY A 769 -14.53 -4.62 26.50
C GLY A 769 -13.09 -5.10 26.34
N ARG A 770 -12.14 -4.21 25.99
CA ARG A 770 -10.71 -4.53 25.92
C ARG A 770 -10.10 -4.87 27.27
N LEU A 771 -10.44 -4.12 28.33
CA LEU A 771 -9.98 -4.41 29.69
C LEU A 771 -10.44 -5.80 30.15
N ARG A 772 -11.71 -6.16 29.92
CA ARG A 772 -12.22 -7.51 30.19
C ARG A 772 -11.52 -8.57 29.33
N GLY A 773 -11.36 -8.32 28.04
CA GLY A 773 -10.66 -9.22 27.12
C GLY A 773 -9.23 -9.53 27.57
N ALA A 774 -8.47 -8.49 27.93
CA ALA A 774 -7.12 -8.61 28.47
C ALA A 774 -7.08 -9.37 29.81
N PHE A 775 -8.02 -9.08 30.72
CA PHE A 775 -8.10 -9.78 32.03
C PHE A 775 -8.33 -11.29 31.87
N LEU A 776 -9.09 -11.69 30.86
CA LEU A 776 -9.35 -13.10 30.52
C LEU A 776 -8.23 -13.73 29.67
N SER A 777 -7.51 -12.95 28.86
CA SER A 777 -6.44 -13.43 27.97
C SER A 777 -5.07 -13.58 28.63
N TYR A 778 -4.81 -12.86 29.73
CA TYR A 778 -3.51 -12.85 30.40
C TYR A 778 -3.52 -13.33 31.87
N PRO A 779 -4.21 -14.43 32.24
CA PRO A 779 -4.25 -14.93 33.62
C PRO A 779 -2.95 -15.64 34.05
N ALA A 780 -2.04 -15.90 33.12
CA ALA A 780 -0.77 -16.58 33.38
C ALA A 780 0.40 -15.63 33.69
N ASN A 781 0.32 -14.34 33.30
CA ASN A 781 1.37 -13.35 33.60
C ASN A 781 0.99 -12.53 34.83
N TYR A 782 1.83 -12.55 35.85
CA TYR A 782 1.56 -12.02 37.17
C TYR A 782 1.49 -10.49 37.18
N GLU A 783 2.41 -9.82 36.49
CA GLU A 783 2.44 -8.36 36.39
C GLU A 783 1.21 -7.81 35.67
N VAL A 784 0.85 -8.38 34.51
CA VAL A 784 -0.34 -7.99 33.73
C VAL A 784 -1.61 -8.30 34.50
N SER A 785 -1.77 -9.52 35.05
CA SER A 785 -2.98 -9.88 35.82
C SER A 785 -3.15 -8.96 37.02
N THR A 786 -2.10 -8.72 37.81
CA THR A 786 -2.17 -7.84 38.99
C THR A 786 -2.51 -6.40 38.61
N ALA A 787 -1.92 -5.86 37.54
CA ALA A 787 -2.24 -4.52 37.06
C ALA A 787 -3.69 -4.39 36.56
N LEU A 788 -4.22 -5.41 35.85
CA LEU A 788 -5.60 -5.44 35.37
C LEU A 788 -6.61 -5.64 36.51
N GLU A 789 -6.28 -6.46 37.51
CA GLU A 789 -7.05 -6.60 38.75
C GLU A 789 -7.14 -5.27 39.50
N ASP A 790 -6.02 -4.54 39.65
CA ASP A 790 -6.00 -3.22 40.30
C ASP A 790 -6.81 -2.18 39.52
N ILE A 791 -6.75 -2.21 38.18
CA ILE A 791 -7.62 -1.41 37.33
C ILE A 791 -9.09 -1.73 37.62
N CYS A 792 -9.49 -3.00 37.59
CA CYS A 792 -10.88 -3.40 37.82
C CYS A 792 -11.35 -3.03 39.24
N MET A 793 -10.53 -3.24 40.27
CA MET A 793 -10.86 -2.85 41.65
C MET A 793 -10.91 -1.32 41.83
N CYS A 794 -10.11 -0.56 41.08
CA CYS A 794 -10.20 0.89 41.03
C CYS A 794 -11.52 1.35 40.39
N LEU A 795 -11.87 0.81 39.22
CA LEU A 795 -13.14 1.11 38.54
C LEU A 795 -14.35 0.77 39.42
N HIS A 796 -14.33 -0.39 40.07
CA HIS A 796 -15.38 -0.80 41.00
C HIS A 796 -15.52 0.15 42.21
N ARG A 797 -14.39 0.55 42.84
CA ARG A 797 -14.42 1.51 43.96
C ARG A 797 -14.95 2.89 43.53
N VAL A 798 -14.54 3.38 42.36
CA VAL A 798 -15.07 4.65 41.81
C VAL A 798 -16.56 4.53 41.53
N GLU A 799 -17.02 3.45 40.89
CA GLU A 799 -18.43 3.18 40.61
C GLU A 799 -19.28 3.17 41.90
N VAL A 800 -18.85 2.41 42.93
CA VAL A 800 -19.52 2.37 44.23
C VAL A 800 -19.58 3.76 44.87
N SER A 801 -18.48 4.53 44.83
CA SER A 801 -18.44 5.90 45.38
C SER A 801 -19.42 6.84 44.65
N GLN A 802 -19.55 6.72 43.33
CA GLN A 802 -20.48 7.50 42.52
C GLN A 802 -21.93 7.06 42.76
N GLY A 803 -22.18 5.75 42.90
CA GLY A 803 -23.49 5.18 43.25
C GLY A 803 -23.99 5.67 44.61
N VAL A 804 -23.12 5.74 45.63
CA VAL A 804 -23.46 6.32 46.95
C VAL A 804 -23.77 7.81 46.82
N LYS A 805 -22.93 8.59 46.13
CA LYS A 805 -23.18 10.03 45.88
C LYS A 805 -24.53 10.25 45.18
N HIS A 806 -24.83 9.48 44.13
CA HIS A 806 -26.08 9.59 43.37
C HIS A 806 -27.29 9.18 44.21
N ARG A 807 -27.21 8.09 44.98
CA ARG A 807 -28.26 7.66 45.92
C ARG A 807 -28.54 8.72 46.98
N ASN A 808 -27.50 9.36 47.51
CA ASN A 808 -27.64 10.45 48.48
C ASN A 808 -28.30 11.69 47.86
N GLN A 809 -27.96 12.06 46.63
CA GLN A 809 -28.64 13.13 45.89
C GLN A 809 -30.12 12.81 45.61
N LEU A 810 -30.46 11.56 45.27
CA LEU A 810 -31.85 11.14 45.09
C LEU A 810 -32.63 11.20 46.40
N HIS A 811 -32.04 10.79 47.53
CA HIS A 811 -32.67 10.93 48.85
C HIS A 811 -32.86 12.39 49.26
N LEU A 812 -31.89 13.27 48.97
CA LEU A 812 -32.02 14.71 49.21
C LEU A 812 -33.13 15.34 48.36
N LYS A 813 -33.21 15.00 47.07
CA LYS A 813 -34.31 15.45 46.18
C LYS A 813 -35.67 14.93 46.62
N SER A 814 -35.76 13.65 47.01
CA SER A 814 -36.98 13.05 47.55
C SER A 814 -37.45 13.76 48.83
N LYS A 815 -36.53 14.05 49.77
CA LYS A 815 -36.84 14.82 50.98
C LYS A 815 -37.29 16.25 50.66
N ALA A 816 -36.65 16.94 49.71
CA ALA A 816 -37.04 18.29 49.31
C ALA A 816 -38.45 18.35 48.70
N ILE A 817 -38.84 17.34 47.91
CA ILE A 817 -40.18 17.22 47.32
C ILE A 817 -41.25 16.89 48.38
N LEU A 818 -40.86 16.23 49.49
CA LEU A 818 -41.74 15.87 50.60
C LEU A 818 -41.88 16.95 51.69
N THR A 819 -41.24 18.11 51.54
CA THR A 819 -41.50 19.30 52.38
C THR A 819 -42.65 20.12 51.79
N PRO A 820 -43.87 20.11 52.39
CA PRO A 820 -44.99 20.88 51.85
C PRO A 820 -44.82 22.38 52.12
N GLN A 821 -45.07 23.18 51.10
CA GLN A 821 -44.95 24.64 51.08
C GLN A 821 -45.98 25.32 52.00
N LYS A 822 -45.70 25.41 53.31
CA LYS A 822 -46.46 26.23 54.27
C LYS A 822 -45.88 27.64 54.43
N SER A 823 -46.13 28.51 53.46
CA SER A 823 -46.08 29.97 53.65
C SER A 823 -46.81 30.72 52.52
N ILE A 824 -48.13 30.86 52.67
CA ILE A 824 -48.96 31.88 52.01
C ILE A 824 -49.60 32.71 53.13
N THR A 825 -49.79 34.01 52.89
CA THR A 825 -49.98 35.10 53.88
C THR A 825 -48.66 35.47 54.60
N GLN A 826 -48.26 36.73 54.75
CA GLN A 826 -49.00 37.99 54.68
C GLN A 826 -48.09 39.19 54.30
N SER A 827 -48.71 40.35 54.00
CA SER A 827 -48.18 41.74 54.04
C SER A 827 -48.01 42.47 52.70
N LEU A 828 -48.98 43.34 52.38
CA LEU A 828 -48.85 44.45 51.45
C LEU A 828 -48.27 45.68 52.18
N VAL A 829 -47.23 46.31 51.62
CA VAL A 829 -46.90 47.73 51.90
C VAL A 829 -46.41 48.39 50.60
N PRO A 830 -47.02 49.50 50.15
CA PRO A 830 -46.49 50.32 49.06
C PRO A 830 -45.63 51.47 49.62
N SER A 831 -44.44 51.70 49.06
CA SER A 831 -43.75 52.98 49.22
C SER A 831 -42.81 53.28 48.05
N ASN A 832 -42.53 54.57 47.87
CA ASN A 832 -42.01 55.20 46.67
C ASN A 832 -40.49 55.45 46.70
N ARG A 833 -39.98 55.83 45.51
CA ARG A 833 -38.82 56.71 45.23
C ARG A 833 -37.38 56.14 45.11
N SER A 834 -36.91 56.25 43.86
CA SER A 834 -35.61 56.81 43.40
C SER A 834 -34.28 56.16 43.80
N GLY A 835 -33.50 55.74 42.79
CA GLY A 835 -32.08 55.39 42.93
C GLY A 835 -31.51 54.78 41.64
N GLU A 836 -30.72 55.56 40.91
CA GLU A 836 -30.11 55.32 39.59
C GLU A 836 -29.41 53.97 39.28
N ARG A 837 -29.36 53.65 37.96
CA ARG A 837 -28.26 52.97 37.20
C ARG A 837 -27.82 51.55 37.68
N SER A 838 -27.93 50.46 36.91
CA SER A 838 -27.55 50.36 35.49
C SER A 838 -27.72 48.93 34.91
N ASN A 839 -27.85 48.90 33.57
CA ASN A 839 -27.35 47.88 32.63
C ASN A 839 -27.99 46.46 32.48
N VAL A 840 -28.12 46.13 31.18
CA VAL A 840 -28.37 44.83 30.51
C VAL A 840 -29.74 44.15 30.69
N SER A 841 -30.64 44.43 29.74
CA SER A 841 -31.70 43.51 29.33
C SER A 841 -31.82 43.48 27.81
N ARG A 842 -31.61 42.29 27.20
CA ARG A 842 -32.15 41.94 25.88
C ARG A 842 -32.76 40.54 25.94
N ARG A 843 -33.97 40.51 26.48
CA ARG A 843 -34.95 39.42 26.36
C ARG A 843 -35.33 39.22 24.88
N TRP A 844 -35.17 38.00 24.36
CA TRP A 844 -36.09 37.48 23.33
C TRP A 844 -36.47 36.04 23.66
N SER A 845 -37.78 35.81 23.72
CA SER A 845 -38.41 34.50 23.86
C SER A 845 -38.68 33.95 22.47
N LEU A 846 -38.50 32.65 22.24
CA LEU A 846 -39.18 31.97 21.15
C LEU A 846 -39.68 30.59 21.58
N ARG A 847 -40.95 30.32 21.26
CA ARG A 847 -41.57 29.01 21.38
C ARG A 847 -41.08 28.13 20.24
N VAL A 848 -40.83 26.85 20.51
CA VAL A 848 -40.61 25.85 19.45
C VAL A 848 -41.96 25.26 19.06
N LEU A 849 -42.39 25.50 17.81
CA LEU A 849 -43.47 24.78 17.15
C LEU A 849 -42.85 23.60 16.35
N PRO A 850 -43.54 22.47 16.14
CA PRO A 850 -43.01 21.38 15.33
C PRO A 850 -43.31 21.64 13.85
N GLU A 851 -42.28 21.78 13.02
CA GLU A 851 -42.44 21.96 11.58
C GLU A 851 -42.50 20.61 10.85
N GLN A 852 -43.62 20.35 10.18
CA GLN A 852 -43.79 19.19 9.30
C GLN A 852 -43.14 19.47 7.93
N LEU A 853 -42.11 18.70 7.56
CA LEU A 853 -41.62 18.72 6.18
C LEU A 853 -42.34 17.66 5.33
N LYS A 854 -43.24 18.11 4.46
CA LYS A 854 -43.90 17.27 3.45
C LYS A 854 -42.90 16.93 2.32
N LEU A 855 -42.70 15.64 2.04
CA LEU A 855 -42.16 15.20 0.75
C LEU A 855 -43.22 15.32 -0.35
N PRO A 856 -42.86 15.68 -1.59
CA PRO A 856 -43.71 15.44 -2.75
C PRO A 856 -43.66 13.97 -3.15
N ALA A 857 -44.84 13.35 -3.34
CA ALA A 857 -44.95 12.01 -3.89
C ALA A 857 -45.10 12.08 -5.42
N VAL A 858 -44.24 11.39 -6.17
CA VAL A 858 -44.40 11.13 -7.61
C VAL A 858 -43.97 9.70 -7.95
N VAL A 859 -44.99 8.88 -8.23
CA VAL A 859 -45.03 7.66 -9.07
C VAL A 859 -44.23 6.40 -8.65
N THR A 860 -45.01 5.32 -8.55
CA THR A 860 -44.68 3.91 -8.27
C THR A 860 -44.16 3.11 -9.48
N ALA A 861 -43.58 1.94 -9.16
CA ALA A 861 -43.14 0.79 -10.00
C ALA A 861 -41.61 0.64 -10.09
N ALA A 862 -41.00 -0.55 -9.97
CA ALA A 862 -41.55 -1.92 -9.89
C ALA A 862 -40.91 -2.76 -8.76
N ALA A 863 -41.52 -3.90 -8.42
CA ALA A 863 -41.14 -4.76 -7.30
C ALA A 863 -40.47 -6.08 -7.74
N ALA A 864 -39.75 -6.70 -6.78
CA ALA A 864 -39.17 -8.06 -6.83
C ALA A 864 -38.07 -8.29 -7.90
N ILE A 865 -37.09 -9.19 -7.74
CA ILE A 865 -36.96 -10.36 -6.87
C ILE A 865 -35.56 -10.35 -6.23
N ALA A 866 -35.44 -10.65 -4.93
CA ALA A 866 -34.17 -10.92 -4.26
C ALA A 866 -34.24 -12.28 -3.55
N ALA A 867 -33.38 -13.22 -3.97
CA ALA A 867 -33.29 -14.55 -3.37
C ALA A 867 -32.42 -14.53 -2.10
N PRO A 868 -32.73 -15.36 -1.08
CA PRO A 868 -31.89 -15.49 0.11
C PRO A 868 -30.65 -16.35 -0.21
N VAL A 869 -29.48 -15.90 0.26
CA VAL A 869 -28.23 -16.67 0.27
C VAL A 869 -27.94 -17.09 1.71
N PRO A 870 -27.63 -18.36 2.00
CA PRO A 870 -27.50 -18.85 3.37
C PRO A 870 -26.24 -18.33 4.06
N GLN A 871 -26.33 -18.07 5.36
CA GLN A 871 -25.16 -17.86 6.21
C GLN A 871 -24.60 -19.22 6.64
N THR A 872 -23.29 -19.40 6.47
CA THR A 872 -22.55 -20.56 6.97
C THR A 872 -22.03 -20.25 8.37
N ASP A 873 -22.49 -21.00 9.37
CA ASP A 873 -21.99 -20.90 10.74
C ASP A 873 -20.55 -21.39 10.86
N ALA A 874 -19.71 -20.59 11.51
CA ALA A 874 -18.40 -21.00 11.99
C ALA A 874 -18.45 -21.06 13.52
N SER A 875 -18.51 -22.28 14.05
CA SER A 875 -18.65 -22.54 15.49
C SER A 875 -17.44 -22.03 16.28
N ALA A 876 -17.72 -21.23 17.30
CA ALA A 876 -16.82 -21.01 18.44
C ALA A 876 -17.64 -21.30 19.71
N THR A 877 -17.18 -22.26 20.49
CA THR A 877 -17.88 -22.81 21.67
C THR A 877 -18.09 -21.76 22.76
N GLY A 878 -19.31 -21.20 22.83
CA GLY A 878 -19.77 -20.38 23.95
C GLY A 878 -20.48 -21.24 25.00
N VAL A 879 -20.09 -21.06 26.27
CA VAL A 879 -20.73 -21.72 27.43
C VAL A 879 -22.19 -21.27 27.54
N GLN A 880 -23.13 -22.21 27.47
CA GLN A 880 -24.54 -21.94 27.75
C GLN A 880 -24.76 -21.80 29.27
N VAL A 881 -25.18 -20.61 29.70
CA VAL A 881 -25.82 -20.42 31.01
C VAL A 881 -27.34 -20.47 30.79
N SER A 882 -28.03 -21.38 31.47
CA SER A 882 -29.46 -21.60 31.31
C SER A 882 -30.30 -20.39 31.71
N GLY A 883 -31.07 -19.85 30.77
CA GLY A 883 -32.09 -18.83 31.04
C GLY A 883 -33.46 -19.46 31.26
N ALA A 884 -34.02 -19.33 32.47
CA ALA A 884 -35.37 -19.79 32.76
C ALA A 884 -36.42 -18.88 32.10
N THR A 885 -37.40 -19.48 31.41
CA THR A 885 -38.49 -18.77 30.73
C THR A 885 -39.56 -18.31 31.73
N GLY A 886 -39.53 -17.03 32.10
CA GLY A 886 -40.57 -16.36 32.91
C GLY A 886 -41.15 -15.14 32.19
N SER A 887 -42.47 -15.11 32.01
CA SER A 887 -43.19 -14.02 31.34
C SER A 887 -43.17 -12.71 32.17
N PRO A 888 -42.85 -11.54 31.60
CA PRO A 888 -42.85 -10.28 32.33
C PRO A 888 -44.26 -9.69 32.44
N LYS A 889 -44.87 -9.78 33.63
CA LYS A 889 -45.92 -8.84 34.03
C LYS A 889 -45.30 -7.46 34.28
N HIS A 890 -46.02 -6.39 33.96
CA HIS A 890 -45.59 -5.01 34.22
C HIS A 890 -45.15 -4.80 35.68
N GLN A 891 -43.87 -4.47 35.87
CA GLN A 891 -43.33 -3.88 37.10
C GLN A 891 -42.45 -2.68 36.76
N GLY A 892 -42.28 -1.79 37.75
CA GLY A 892 -41.81 -0.42 37.58
C GLY A 892 -40.39 -0.28 36.99
N GLY A 893 -40.12 0.92 36.47
CA GLY A 893 -38.98 1.25 35.63
C GLY A 893 -37.65 0.60 36.05
N ALA A 894 -37.13 -0.23 35.15
CA ALA A 894 -35.83 -0.87 35.29
C ALA A 894 -34.75 0.20 35.51
N LYS A 895 -34.15 0.21 36.71
CA LYS A 895 -32.97 1.01 36.99
C LYS A 895 -31.84 0.51 36.08
N ILE A 896 -31.43 1.32 35.12
CA ILE A 896 -30.26 1.03 34.30
C ILE A 896 -29.03 1.12 35.22
N GLN A 897 -28.60 -0.03 35.71
CA GLN A 897 -27.46 -0.15 36.62
C GLN A 897 -26.21 -0.36 35.77
N TYR A 898 -25.49 0.74 35.51
CA TYR A 898 -24.26 0.74 34.73
C TYR A 898 -23.11 0.19 35.56
N PHE A 899 -22.90 -1.12 35.51
CA PHE A 899 -21.71 -1.77 36.07
C PHE A 899 -20.53 -1.66 35.08
N PHE A 900 -19.48 -0.92 35.46
CA PHE A 900 -18.19 -0.93 34.75
C PHE A 900 -17.49 -2.27 34.92
N VAL A 901 -17.65 -2.89 36.09
CA VAL A 901 -17.07 -4.19 36.45
C VAL A 901 -18.18 -5.09 36.96
N GLN A 902 -18.36 -6.23 36.29
CA GLN A 902 -19.34 -7.23 36.69
C GLN A 902 -18.91 -7.96 37.97
N SER A 903 -19.87 -8.46 38.75
CA SER A 903 -19.61 -9.05 40.07
C SER A 903 -18.82 -10.36 40.02
N ASP A 904 -18.94 -11.12 38.93
CA ASP A 904 -18.12 -12.30 38.62
C ASP A 904 -16.62 -11.94 38.52
N VAL A 905 -16.29 -10.84 37.83
CA VAL A 905 -14.92 -10.33 37.73
C VAL A 905 -14.38 -9.94 39.10
N VAL A 906 -15.17 -9.26 39.94
CA VAL A 906 -14.75 -8.89 41.32
C VAL A 906 -14.52 -10.14 42.18
N GLN A 907 -15.40 -11.14 42.11
CA GLN A 907 -15.23 -12.42 42.82
C GLN A 907 -13.98 -13.17 42.36
N GLU A 908 -13.71 -13.21 41.05
CA GLU A 908 -12.53 -13.86 40.49
C GLU A 908 -11.22 -13.14 40.87
N ILE A 909 -11.22 -11.80 40.91
CA ILE A 909 -10.09 -11.01 41.45
C ILE A 909 -9.81 -11.40 42.91
N HIS A 910 -10.85 -11.49 43.75
CA HIS A 910 -10.69 -11.93 45.14
C HIS A 910 -10.19 -13.37 45.25
N ARG A 911 -10.67 -14.29 44.40
CA ARG A 911 -10.20 -15.69 44.34
C ARG A 911 -8.69 -15.75 44.02
N ARG A 912 -8.28 -15.12 42.91
CA ARG A 912 -6.87 -15.10 42.46
C ARG A 912 -5.95 -14.51 43.53
N ARG A 913 -6.31 -13.36 44.11
CA ARG A 913 -5.52 -12.70 45.18
C ARG A 913 -5.43 -13.55 46.44
N SER A 914 -6.53 -14.17 46.86
CA SER A 914 -6.56 -15.06 48.02
C SER A 914 -5.63 -16.27 47.83
N ILE A 915 -5.66 -16.90 46.65
CA ILE A 915 -4.77 -18.03 46.32
C ILE A 915 -3.30 -17.60 46.34
N ARG A 916 -2.94 -16.45 45.75
CA ARG A 916 -1.55 -15.93 45.79
C ARG A 916 -1.07 -15.68 47.22
N MET A 917 -1.86 -14.98 48.04
CA MET A 917 -1.51 -14.72 49.44
C MET A 917 -1.39 -16.01 50.27
N GLN A 918 -2.27 -17.00 50.05
CA GLN A 918 -2.19 -18.30 50.71
C GLN A 918 -0.92 -19.06 50.28
N PHE A 919 -0.60 -19.04 48.98
CA PHE A 919 0.59 -19.68 48.43
C PHE A 919 1.88 -19.05 48.96
N GLU A 920 1.99 -17.71 48.92
CA GLU A 920 3.12 -16.96 49.48
C GLU A 920 3.30 -17.25 50.99
N ALA A 921 2.20 -17.22 51.75
CA ALA A 921 2.23 -17.50 53.19
C ALA A 921 2.61 -18.96 53.50
N ALA A 922 2.14 -19.93 52.72
CA ALA A 922 2.49 -21.35 52.88
C ALA A 922 3.97 -21.58 52.54
N LEU A 923 4.44 -21.03 51.42
CA LEU A 923 5.83 -21.13 50.98
C LEU A 923 6.80 -20.43 51.95
N GLY A 924 6.40 -19.28 52.49
CA GLY A 924 7.15 -18.56 53.53
C GLY A 924 7.21 -19.29 54.88
N ARG A 925 6.22 -20.13 55.22
CA ARG A 925 6.28 -21.04 56.39
C ARG A 925 7.25 -22.19 56.13
N ALA A 926 7.08 -22.91 55.02
CA ALA A 926 7.94 -24.03 54.63
C ALA A 926 9.42 -23.62 54.51
N PHE A 927 9.72 -22.42 54.00
CA PHE A 927 11.07 -21.88 53.95
C PHE A 927 11.68 -21.67 55.35
N LYS A 928 10.91 -21.09 56.29
CA LYS A 928 11.37 -20.88 57.68
C LYS A 928 11.57 -22.20 58.43
N GLU A 929 10.68 -23.17 58.22
CA GLU A 929 10.81 -24.54 58.76
C GLU A 929 12.10 -25.20 58.25
N ALA A 930 12.38 -25.10 56.94
CA ALA A 930 13.59 -25.66 56.33
C ALA A 930 14.89 -24.98 56.81
N ASP A 931 14.89 -23.64 56.94
CA ASP A 931 16.08 -22.90 57.39
C ASP A 931 16.37 -23.14 58.88
N ALA A 932 15.33 -23.22 59.72
CA ALA A 932 15.45 -23.65 61.12
C ALA A 932 16.02 -25.08 61.23
N ASN A 933 15.50 -26.03 60.45
CA ASN A 933 16.03 -27.41 60.43
C ASN A 933 17.50 -27.46 59.95
N LYS A 934 17.89 -26.61 59.00
CA LYS A 934 19.26 -26.52 58.50
C LYS A 934 20.24 -25.97 59.55
N LEU A 935 19.78 -25.06 60.41
CA LEU A 935 20.54 -24.60 61.59
C LEU A 935 20.70 -25.73 62.61
N THR A 936 19.62 -26.47 62.92
CA THR A 936 19.65 -27.62 63.83
C THR A 936 20.58 -28.73 63.33
N MET A 937 20.51 -29.10 62.05
CA MET A 937 21.37 -30.14 61.46
C MET A 937 22.85 -29.76 61.45
N ARG A 938 23.20 -28.47 61.34
CA ARG A 938 24.59 -27.99 61.49
C ARG A 938 25.13 -28.07 62.92
N ALA A 939 24.27 -28.22 63.92
CA ALA A 939 24.66 -28.34 65.32
C ALA A 939 24.85 -29.80 65.79
N MET A 940 24.50 -30.80 64.96
CA MET A 940 24.68 -32.22 65.29
C MET A 940 25.96 -32.80 64.68
N PRO A 941 26.72 -33.63 65.42
CA PRO A 941 27.89 -34.33 64.88
C PRO A 941 27.47 -35.40 63.85
N PRO A 942 28.38 -35.81 62.94
CA PRO A 942 28.06 -36.73 61.85
C PRO A 942 27.85 -38.17 62.35
N VAL A 943 26.60 -38.53 62.63
CA VAL A 943 26.16 -39.90 62.92
C VAL A 943 25.70 -40.56 61.61
N ALA A 944 25.88 -41.88 61.50
CA ALA A 944 25.73 -42.65 60.26
C ALA A 944 24.38 -42.43 59.54
N ALA A 945 24.43 -42.29 58.22
CA ALA A 945 23.38 -41.68 57.41
C ALA A 945 22.39 -42.68 56.76
N ASP A 946 22.11 -43.80 57.43
CA ASP A 946 21.13 -44.78 56.95
C ASP A 946 19.76 -44.59 57.64
N ASP A 947 18.71 -44.64 56.81
CA ASP A 947 17.29 -44.80 57.19
C ASP A 947 16.52 -43.59 57.77
N VAL A 948 16.90 -42.35 57.42
CA VAL A 948 16.00 -41.19 57.61
C VAL A 948 15.08 -41.01 56.41
N HIS A 949 14.00 -41.80 56.37
CA HIS A 949 12.84 -41.50 55.52
C HIS A 949 12.19 -40.17 55.97
N HIS A 950 12.67 -39.06 55.41
CA HIS A 950 12.15 -37.71 55.67
C HIS A 950 10.69 -37.60 55.24
N LYS A 951 9.78 -37.80 56.21
CA LYS A 951 8.36 -37.53 56.08
C LYS A 951 8.17 -36.07 55.63
N LEU A 952 7.60 -35.86 54.44
CA LEU A 952 7.42 -34.51 53.88
C LEU A 952 6.73 -33.60 54.91
N PRO A 953 7.21 -32.36 55.10
CA PRO A 953 6.49 -31.37 55.90
C PRO A 953 5.07 -31.20 55.35
N ALA A 954 4.06 -31.20 56.22
CA ALA A 954 2.66 -31.08 55.80
C ALA A 954 2.40 -29.80 54.97
N SER A 955 3.20 -28.76 55.21
CA SER A 955 3.23 -27.50 54.46
C SER A 955 3.47 -27.69 52.94
N TYR A 956 4.12 -28.77 52.51
CA TYR A 956 4.38 -29.04 51.08
C TYR A 956 3.09 -29.41 50.33
N GLY A 957 2.19 -30.20 50.96
CA GLY A 957 0.91 -30.59 50.36
C GLY A 957 0.00 -29.39 50.10
N ASP A 958 -0.03 -28.43 51.02
CA ASP A 958 -0.76 -27.16 50.84
C ASP A 958 -0.19 -26.34 49.68
N ILE A 959 1.15 -26.22 49.59
CA ILE A 959 1.84 -25.49 48.51
C ILE A 959 1.52 -26.13 47.15
N MET A 960 1.60 -27.46 47.03
CA MET A 960 1.29 -28.17 45.78
C MET A 960 -0.19 -27.99 45.37
N LYS A 961 -1.13 -28.12 46.32
CA LYS A 961 -2.57 -27.93 46.08
C LYS A 961 -2.93 -26.51 45.64
N LEU A 962 -2.22 -25.51 46.16
CA LEU A 962 -2.37 -24.11 45.75
C LEU A 962 -1.70 -23.84 44.41
N TYR A 963 -0.51 -24.40 44.15
CA TYR A 963 0.21 -24.27 42.89
C TYR A 963 -0.55 -24.88 41.71
N ALA A 964 -1.26 -25.99 41.93
CA ALA A 964 -2.11 -26.64 40.94
C ALA A 964 -3.38 -25.84 40.57
N GLN A 965 -3.66 -24.69 41.21
CA GLN A 965 -4.80 -23.84 40.84
C GLN A 965 -4.53 -23.08 39.54
N PRO A 966 -5.31 -23.30 38.46
CA PRO A 966 -5.11 -22.60 37.21
C PRO A 966 -5.43 -21.10 37.34
N GLU A 967 -4.94 -20.33 36.38
CA GLU A 967 -5.24 -18.89 36.18
C GLU A 967 -4.81 -17.94 37.32
N CYS A 968 -3.95 -18.38 38.22
CA CYS A 968 -3.47 -17.56 39.34
C CYS A 968 -2.09 -16.90 39.10
N ALA A 969 -1.45 -17.13 37.94
CA ALA A 969 -0.11 -16.66 37.58
C ALA A 969 1.02 -17.03 38.58
N LEU A 970 0.88 -18.14 39.31
CA LEU A 970 1.81 -18.51 40.40
C LEU A 970 3.24 -18.81 39.91
N GLU A 971 3.37 -19.42 38.73
CA GLU A 971 4.68 -19.67 38.10
C GLU A 971 5.41 -18.36 37.77
N ASP A 972 4.74 -17.41 37.14
CA ASP A 972 5.32 -16.10 36.79
C ASP A 972 5.55 -15.22 38.04
N MET A 973 4.72 -15.37 39.08
CA MET A 973 4.90 -14.73 40.39
C MET A 973 6.16 -15.26 41.11
N LEU A 974 6.38 -16.58 41.13
CA LEU A 974 7.63 -17.18 41.60
C LEU A 974 8.83 -16.68 40.78
N ALA A 975 8.65 -16.54 39.46
CA ALA A 975 9.72 -16.13 38.57
C ALA A 975 10.16 -14.67 38.78
N THR A 976 9.23 -13.76 39.04
CA THR A 976 9.41 -12.30 38.99
C THR A 976 9.30 -11.56 40.33
N ALA A 977 8.46 -12.01 41.27
CA ALA A 977 8.07 -11.23 42.46
C ALA A 977 8.56 -11.81 43.80
N MET A 978 8.86 -13.11 43.86
CA MET A 978 9.32 -13.77 45.09
C MET A 978 10.80 -13.50 45.40
N ASP A 979 11.18 -13.49 46.69
CA ASP A 979 12.58 -13.43 47.12
C ASP A 979 13.39 -14.56 46.44
N PRO A 980 14.53 -14.28 45.80
CA PRO A 980 15.35 -15.28 45.13
C PRO A 980 15.71 -16.50 45.98
N ARG A 981 15.81 -16.37 47.31
CA ARG A 981 16.07 -17.49 48.24
C ARG A 981 14.85 -18.39 48.39
N ILE A 982 13.66 -17.80 48.44
CA ILE A 982 12.38 -18.54 48.53
C ILE A 982 12.10 -19.23 47.19
N LYS A 983 12.38 -18.56 46.07
CA LYS A 983 12.35 -19.15 44.73
C LYS A 983 13.29 -20.35 44.60
N ALA A 984 14.57 -20.19 44.97
CA ALA A 984 15.55 -21.28 44.93
C ALA A 984 15.15 -22.45 45.84
N PHE A 985 14.55 -22.19 47.01
CA PHE A 985 13.98 -23.22 47.87
C PHE A 985 12.81 -23.95 47.19
N PHE A 986 11.88 -23.22 46.55
CA PHE A 986 10.79 -23.85 45.81
C PHE A 986 11.30 -24.73 44.65
N GLU A 987 12.24 -24.23 43.86
CA GLU A 987 12.82 -24.95 42.71
C GLU A 987 13.63 -26.19 43.13
N THR A 988 14.38 -26.12 44.24
CA THR A 988 15.25 -27.23 44.68
C THR A 988 14.57 -28.24 45.59
N GLN A 989 13.66 -27.80 46.47
CA GLN A 989 13.02 -28.66 47.47
C GLN A 989 11.58 -29.01 47.10
N VAL A 990 10.74 -28.03 46.79
CA VAL A 990 9.29 -28.28 46.58
C VAL A 990 9.04 -28.94 45.23
N MET A 991 9.59 -28.38 44.14
CA MET A 991 9.43 -28.92 42.78
C MET A 991 10.00 -30.32 42.61
N ALA A 992 11.11 -30.65 43.29
CA ALA A 992 11.70 -32.00 43.26
C ALA A 992 10.69 -33.08 43.71
N HIS A 993 9.84 -32.77 44.70
CA HIS A 993 8.79 -33.66 45.17
C HIS A 993 7.54 -33.67 44.26
N MET A 994 7.30 -32.61 43.48
CA MET A 994 6.18 -32.56 42.52
C MET A 994 6.38 -33.44 41.29
N VAL A 995 7.62 -33.83 40.96
CA VAL A 995 7.95 -34.70 39.82
C VAL A 995 7.86 -36.20 40.17
N ILE A 996 7.77 -36.52 41.47
CA ILE A 996 7.78 -37.90 42.00
C ILE A 996 6.35 -38.41 42.29
N GLN A 997 5.34 -37.53 42.21
CA GLN A 997 3.91 -37.84 42.37
C GLN A 997 3.17 -37.76 41.03
#